data_AF-A0AA96ZXS2-F1
#
_entry.id   AF-A0AA96ZXS2-F1
#
_cell.length_a   1.000
_cell.length_b   1.000
_cell.length_c   1.000
_cell.angle_alpha   90.00
_cell.angle_beta   90.00
_cell.angle_gamma   90.00
#
_symmetry.space_group_name_H-M   'P 1'
#
loop_
_entity.id
_entity.type
_entity.pdbx_description
1 polymer ?
#
loop_
_entity_poly.entity_id
_entity_poly.type
_entity_poly.pdbx_seq_one_letter_code
_entity_poly.pdbx_strand_id
1 'polypeptide(L)'
;MDKKNNTKLKIRKTALTVLVFASVFLIFSTMAVAGAATDVKTVSDFKNMANGGDYVLTNDLVIDTETWDSLVLTNLILDGNGQAIILTSESGSDFKGVFKELQDSTVSNLTVNVATDLQFSGTSGILAATVVDSNIDNCHVNIYETVTVTGIGFSAFGSLIGDYDSSSGEAVSSSSVSIFSQLEGIDNTGGLIGTLTNGTVTQSYVFGDVSATGNAVGGLIGTMVDGTVTESYATGGVSGSVGIGGLIGQMEDGTVENSYSAPYADSILTGSSVGGLVGFMSGGDIEYCYSAHLSQKLIGDAIGGSVSNSYFVNTVSDTYGTNKTDAQIRSIDTFSGWDVEKNIVSSKVWFIYDSYTYPQLSWQKQLTYDIYVDSVDHLKEIGRDWATIQDARGNTVRSFANARYIQTDDIEFTGTINTANVTYPYFNGMYDGNGYEIRDLTIEYLGTNVYTGLFPCVIDGVFQNIKIVNADVSSTAGHDGILIGRIYDEDSFVKSISTQIINCSVDGKLQGTSYVGGLVGNHTNGTLSIIHCISSVDVSGTDNYVGGLVGFSSGPSTLVYNSSSSGSVKSSQNNVGGLLGGGGLAYSSSPRHSLTILDSSSSCLIEAMENAGGLIGYIWFESNAGIYNSNYVGSVATTTPMGTRSASFFGMQMDSGAGGLVGNIRSDTLIQNSYAAGTVESADFGAGGLVGCKIEGVLTIADSCFDGDVTAATDGAGGLVGSTNGVDISGSSASGIVTVGGDYAGGLLGNTYLSAKIEKSSFAGNVIADGSNVGGLVGAIQRNGTVSESTASANVQAKSNVGGLIGFLNSGTLSDCYVNGRVVADSESGISAAGGAIGYLSAAESNSDLDRIYSTSEVTGAGSAVGGLLGLVGDGVSVNTVALNDSFAFNDYVKGASLAETGRVFGTVDSGVNFVLDSIQVLDSMQGNFDISKETADVFEVGTNDLWNTFDDSGNLGTVWEPLSTNSWKADLTSEYGFPILTWQAGSLGMWQPWPQNAAASGGGSGFGQAYVVNPETPSGEAGNAGSDNGSNVSDGSGQNTPAPGYSDDLPNGSASFPYWILIVGFIVVAGAVIFVVGRRYMK
;
A
#
# COMPACT_ATOMS: atom_id res chain seq x y z
N MET A 1 -6.73 42.92 -29.20
CA MET A 1 -7.70 43.97 -29.57
C MET A 1 -7.46 44.38 -31.01
N ASP A 2 -8.36 44.05 -31.94
CA ASP A 2 -9.25 45.01 -32.63
C ASP A 2 -10.04 44.27 -33.73
N LYS A 3 -11.37 44.37 -33.68
CA LYS A 3 -12.29 43.80 -34.67
C LYS A 3 -12.53 44.88 -35.72
N LYS A 4 -11.79 44.85 -36.84
CA LYS A 4 -12.28 45.34 -38.14
C LYS A 4 -11.37 44.94 -39.32
N ASN A 5 -12.01 44.37 -40.33
CA ASN A 5 -11.59 44.23 -41.73
C ASN A 5 -10.63 43.09 -42.10
N ASN A 6 -11.27 41.98 -42.47
CA ASN A 6 -10.84 41.00 -43.47
C ASN A 6 -10.06 41.63 -44.62
N THR A 7 -8.75 41.38 -44.68
CA THR A 7 -8.03 41.23 -45.95
C THR A 7 -7.09 40.03 -45.82
N LYS A 8 -7.43 38.93 -46.48
CA LYS A 8 -6.59 37.72 -46.57
C LYS A 8 -5.27 38.09 -47.27
N LEU A 9 -4.22 38.37 -46.51
CA LEU A 9 -2.86 38.41 -47.03
C LEU A 9 -2.34 36.97 -47.16
N LYS A 10 -2.51 36.37 -48.34
CA LYS A 10 -1.84 35.13 -48.73
C LYS A 10 -0.34 35.39 -48.82
N ILE A 11 0.38 35.34 -47.70
CA ILE A 11 1.83 35.17 -47.73
C ILE A 11 2.08 33.70 -48.07
N ARG A 12 2.67 33.47 -49.25
CA ARG A 12 3.02 32.14 -49.76
C ARG A 12 3.99 31.46 -48.78
N LYS A 13 3.69 30.19 -48.44
CA LYS A 13 4.52 29.30 -47.58
C LYS A 13 6.02 29.33 -47.90
N THR A 14 6.41 29.68 -49.13
CA THR A 14 7.80 29.77 -49.58
C THR A 14 8.63 30.85 -48.88
N ALA A 15 8.04 31.98 -48.44
CA ALA A 15 8.81 33.05 -47.79
C ALA A 15 9.18 32.72 -46.33
N LEU A 16 8.31 31.97 -45.63
CA LEU A 16 8.55 31.52 -44.26
C LEU A 16 9.61 30.41 -44.23
N THR A 17 9.61 29.51 -45.23
CA THR A 17 10.65 28.46 -45.35
C THR A 17 12.03 29.06 -45.63
N VAL A 18 12.14 30.12 -46.44
CA VAL A 18 13.43 30.77 -46.72
C VAL A 18 13.96 31.55 -45.51
N LEU A 19 13.08 32.19 -44.72
CA LEU A 19 13.50 32.85 -43.48
C LEU A 19 13.95 31.84 -42.41
N VAL A 20 13.25 30.72 -42.27
CA VAL A 20 13.62 29.64 -41.34
C VAL A 20 14.95 28.99 -41.76
N PHE A 21 15.15 28.72 -43.05
CA PHE A 21 16.42 28.17 -43.52
C PHE A 21 17.59 29.16 -43.38
N ALA A 22 17.38 30.46 -43.63
CA ALA A 22 18.42 31.47 -43.42
C ALA A 22 18.78 31.65 -41.94
N SER A 23 17.79 31.53 -41.04
CA SER A 23 18.01 31.57 -39.59
C SER A 23 18.79 30.36 -39.10
N VAL A 24 18.43 29.16 -39.60
CA VAL A 24 19.15 27.91 -39.30
C VAL A 24 20.58 27.96 -39.86
N PHE A 25 20.80 28.51 -41.06
CA PHE A 25 22.14 28.60 -41.65
C PHE A 25 23.05 29.63 -40.94
N LEU A 26 22.47 30.70 -40.38
CA LEU A 26 23.20 31.67 -39.55
C LEU A 26 23.59 31.08 -38.18
N ILE A 27 22.72 30.25 -37.59
CA ILE A 27 23.02 29.52 -36.34
C ILE A 27 24.14 28.47 -36.56
N PHE A 28 24.22 27.85 -37.73
CA PHE A 28 25.33 26.95 -38.07
C PHE A 28 26.67 27.66 -38.35
N SER A 29 26.66 28.97 -38.65
CA SER A 29 27.90 29.70 -38.98
C SER A 29 28.67 30.25 -37.76
N THR A 30 28.07 30.19 -36.57
CA THR A 30 28.68 30.65 -35.30
C THR A 30 29.04 29.52 -34.34
N MET A 31 28.70 28.27 -34.67
CA MET A 31 29.28 27.13 -33.98
C MET A 31 30.72 26.99 -34.47
N ALA A 32 31.65 27.59 -33.71
CA ALA A 32 33.01 27.12 -33.70
C ALA A 32 32.96 25.59 -33.55
N VAL A 33 33.70 24.89 -34.42
CA VAL A 33 33.86 23.45 -34.36
C VAL A 33 34.41 23.11 -32.96
N ALA A 34 33.54 22.72 -32.04
CA ALA A 34 33.95 22.09 -30.79
C ALA A 34 34.68 20.82 -31.21
N GLY A 35 35.97 20.73 -30.91
CA GLY A 35 36.68 19.46 -30.98
C GLY A 35 35.98 18.47 -30.06
N ALA A 36 36.07 17.17 -30.37
CA ALA A 36 35.64 16.16 -29.41
C ALA A 36 36.40 16.39 -28.08
N ALA A 37 35.69 16.28 -26.95
CA ALA A 37 36.30 16.32 -25.62
C ALA A 37 37.49 15.34 -25.57
N THR A 38 38.54 15.74 -24.86
CA THR A 38 39.77 14.96 -24.77
C THR A 38 39.59 13.88 -23.70
N ASP A 39 39.72 12.60 -24.09
CA ASP A 39 39.65 11.48 -23.14
C ASP A 39 40.75 11.59 -22.07
N VAL A 40 40.38 11.43 -20.81
CA VAL A 40 41.28 11.29 -19.67
C VAL A 40 41.22 9.84 -19.17
N LYS A 41 42.30 9.09 -19.39
CA LYS A 41 42.39 7.64 -19.10
C LYS A 41 43.27 7.31 -17.90
N THR A 42 44.24 8.16 -17.62
CA THR A 42 45.25 7.94 -16.60
C THR A 42 45.44 9.18 -15.75
N VAL A 43 46.00 9.00 -14.56
CA VAL A 43 46.40 10.09 -13.67
C VAL A 43 47.36 11.06 -14.35
N SER A 44 48.20 10.57 -15.27
CA SER A 44 49.09 11.41 -16.07
C SER A 44 48.34 12.29 -17.06
N ASP A 45 47.27 11.78 -17.68
CA ASP A 45 46.42 12.58 -18.57
C ASP A 45 45.70 13.67 -17.77
N PHE A 46 45.17 13.33 -16.59
CA PHE A 46 44.49 14.27 -15.70
C PHE A 46 45.44 15.37 -15.21
N LYS A 47 46.68 15.03 -14.82
CA LYS A 47 47.71 16.02 -14.43
C LYS A 47 48.10 16.96 -15.58
N ASN A 48 47.91 16.56 -16.84
CA ASN A 48 48.26 17.35 -18.01
C ASN A 48 47.08 18.18 -18.57
N MET A 49 45.93 18.21 -17.89
CA MET A 49 44.82 19.08 -18.27
C MET A 49 45.26 20.56 -18.23
N ALA A 50 44.69 21.36 -19.12
CA ALA A 50 45.06 22.75 -19.31
C ALA A 50 43.82 23.66 -19.32
N ASN A 51 44.04 24.94 -19.04
CA ASN A 51 43.00 25.96 -19.05
C ASN A 51 42.28 26.03 -20.41
N GLY A 52 40.96 26.21 -20.39
CA GLY A 52 40.14 26.27 -21.61
C GLY A 52 39.90 24.92 -22.27
N GLY A 53 40.33 23.81 -21.66
CA GLY A 53 40.18 22.47 -22.22
C GLY A 53 38.83 21.84 -21.89
N ASP A 54 38.39 20.94 -22.78
CA ASP A 54 37.18 20.15 -22.68
C ASP A 54 37.59 18.67 -22.57
N TYR A 55 37.24 18.04 -21.44
CA TYR A 55 37.74 16.73 -21.02
C TYR A 55 36.62 15.83 -20.54
N VAL A 56 36.79 14.53 -20.80
CA VAL A 56 35.89 13.49 -20.31
C VAL A 56 36.69 12.35 -19.69
N LEU A 57 36.33 11.92 -18.48
CA LEU A 57 36.93 10.72 -17.89
C LEU A 57 36.36 9.49 -18.59
N THR A 58 37.24 8.59 -19.00
CA THR A 58 36.83 7.29 -19.55
C THR A 58 37.21 6.13 -18.63
N ASN A 59 37.97 6.41 -17.58
CA ASN A 59 38.46 5.46 -16.60
C ASN A 59 38.52 6.12 -15.23
N ASP A 60 38.35 5.30 -14.21
CA ASP A 60 38.64 5.68 -12.84
C ASP A 60 40.12 5.98 -12.62
N LEU A 61 40.38 6.92 -11.73
CA LEU A 61 41.72 7.43 -11.47
C LEU A 61 42.09 7.20 -10.01
N VAL A 62 43.19 6.48 -9.75
CA VAL A 62 43.72 6.31 -8.39
C VAL A 62 44.82 7.34 -8.15
N ILE A 63 44.56 8.30 -7.28
CA ILE A 63 45.48 9.37 -6.90
C ILE A 63 46.13 9.02 -5.55
N ASP A 64 47.45 8.88 -5.57
CA ASP A 64 48.28 8.91 -4.37
C ASP A 64 48.40 10.36 -3.88
N THR A 65 47.84 10.63 -2.70
CA THR A 65 47.74 11.99 -2.16
C THR A 65 49.07 12.55 -1.68
N GLU A 66 50.08 11.70 -1.42
CA GLU A 66 51.44 12.18 -1.05
C GLU A 66 52.17 12.80 -2.24
N THR A 67 51.86 12.35 -3.45
CA THR A 67 52.50 12.77 -4.71
C THR A 67 51.59 13.60 -5.61
N TRP A 68 50.44 14.04 -5.09
CA TRP A 68 49.48 14.85 -5.81
C TRP A 68 49.78 16.35 -5.69
N ASP A 69 49.99 16.99 -6.83
CA ASP A 69 50.03 18.46 -6.93
C ASP A 69 48.65 18.94 -7.40
N SER A 70 47.87 19.51 -6.48
CA SER A 70 46.51 19.98 -6.75
C SER A 70 46.47 21.02 -7.88
N LEU A 71 45.56 20.83 -8.82
CA LEU A 71 45.51 21.60 -10.07
C LEU A 71 44.86 22.97 -9.89
N VAL A 72 45.35 23.97 -10.63
CA VAL A 72 44.74 25.30 -10.74
C VAL A 72 44.31 25.48 -12.19
N LEU A 73 43.00 25.43 -12.45
CA LEU A 73 42.46 25.44 -13.80
C LEU A 73 41.38 26.50 -13.96
N THR A 74 41.38 27.14 -15.13
CA THR A 74 40.36 28.13 -15.50
C THR A 74 39.71 27.80 -16.84
N ASN A 75 38.43 28.12 -17.00
CA ASN A 75 37.64 27.79 -18.18
C ASN A 75 37.66 26.28 -18.53
N LEU A 76 37.70 25.41 -17.52
CA LEU A 76 37.70 23.95 -17.70
C LEU A 76 36.28 23.44 -17.92
N ILE A 77 36.11 22.50 -18.85
CA ILE A 77 34.94 21.62 -18.88
C ILE A 77 35.43 20.20 -18.58
N LEU A 78 34.95 19.62 -17.49
CA LEU A 78 35.25 18.27 -17.08
C LEU A 78 33.96 17.49 -16.84
N ASP A 79 33.72 16.50 -17.68
CA ASP A 79 32.69 15.49 -17.44
C ASP A 79 33.34 14.23 -16.87
N GLY A 80 33.00 13.92 -15.61
CA GLY A 80 33.40 12.68 -14.96
C GLY A 80 32.77 11.45 -15.62
N ASN A 81 31.67 11.61 -16.37
CA ASN A 81 31.01 10.54 -17.11
C ASN A 81 30.72 9.30 -16.23
N GLY A 82 30.39 9.54 -14.96
CA GLY A 82 30.11 8.51 -13.96
C GLY A 82 31.36 7.79 -13.41
N GLN A 83 32.56 8.13 -13.87
CA GLN A 83 33.82 7.60 -13.34
C GLN A 83 34.16 8.25 -11.99
N ALA A 84 35.02 7.61 -11.20
CA ALA A 84 35.49 8.18 -9.94
C ALA A 84 37.01 8.39 -9.85
N ILE A 85 37.36 9.32 -8.99
CA ILE A 85 38.71 9.55 -8.49
C ILE A 85 38.81 8.88 -7.11
N ILE A 86 39.76 7.97 -6.94
CA ILE A 86 40.01 7.26 -5.68
C ILE A 86 41.26 7.84 -5.05
N LEU A 87 41.15 8.35 -3.82
CA LEU A 87 42.27 8.91 -3.06
C LEU A 87 42.87 7.85 -2.12
N THR A 88 44.18 7.66 -2.18
CA THR A 88 44.96 6.69 -1.38
C THR A 88 46.24 7.33 -0.83
N SER A 89 46.76 6.86 0.31
CA SER A 89 48.04 7.29 0.90
C SER A 89 48.67 6.18 1.74
N GLU A 90 50.01 6.20 1.93
CA GLU A 90 50.71 5.33 2.91
C GLU A 90 50.86 6.00 4.29
N SER A 91 50.82 7.34 4.34
CA SER A 91 50.80 8.15 5.55
C SER A 91 49.96 9.41 5.31
N GLY A 92 49.11 9.81 6.26
CA GLY A 92 48.20 10.96 6.06
C GLY A 92 48.95 12.22 5.56
N SER A 93 48.59 12.69 4.36
CA SER A 93 49.25 13.80 3.67
C SER A 93 48.47 15.11 3.80
N ASP A 94 49.15 16.26 3.73
CA ASP A 94 48.52 17.59 3.61
C ASP A 94 47.93 17.80 2.20
N PHE A 95 46.74 17.24 1.97
CA PHE A 95 46.03 17.29 0.71
C PHE A 95 45.31 18.65 0.56
N LYS A 96 45.23 19.20 -0.66
CA LYS A 96 44.56 20.50 -0.95
C LYS A 96 43.32 20.35 -1.85
N GLY A 97 42.84 19.12 -2.00
CA GLY A 97 41.80 18.76 -2.96
C GLY A 97 42.35 18.25 -4.28
N VAL A 98 41.50 17.62 -5.09
CA VAL A 98 41.83 17.26 -6.48
C VAL A 98 42.20 18.52 -7.25
N PHE A 99 41.36 19.55 -7.12
CA PHE A 99 41.64 20.90 -7.57
C PHE A 99 42.00 21.79 -6.38
N LYS A 100 43.04 22.59 -6.55
CA LYS A 100 43.28 23.69 -5.63
C LYS A 100 42.31 24.84 -5.92
N GLU A 101 42.12 25.15 -7.20
CA GLU A 101 41.29 26.26 -7.62
C GLU A 101 40.64 25.97 -8.98
N LEU A 102 39.33 26.18 -9.06
CA LEU A 102 38.54 26.17 -10.29
C LEU A 102 37.94 27.55 -10.51
N GLN A 103 38.12 28.11 -11.71
CA GLN A 103 37.52 29.40 -12.08
C GLN A 103 36.84 29.33 -13.45
N ASP A 104 35.66 29.93 -13.61
CA ASP A 104 34.90 29.94 -14.88
C ASP A 104 34.70 28.53 -15.48
N SER A 105 34.61 27.51 -14.62
CA SER A 105 34.72 26.10 -15.02
C SER A 105 33.41 25.33 -14.80
N THR A 106 33.29 24.16 -15.41
CA THR A 106 32.21 23.20 -15.17
C THR A 106 32.80 21.85 -14.86
N VAL A 107 32.46 21.29 -13.71
CA VAL A 107 32.75 19.90 -13.34
C VAL A 107 31.42 19.20 -13.14
N SER A 108 31.24 18.05 -13.80
CA SER A 108 29.99 17.30 -13.72
C SER A 108 30.18 15.80 -13.66
N ASN A 109 29.19 15.07 -13.12
CA ASN A 109 29.11 13.60 -13.14
C ASN A 109 30.35 12.88 -12.60
N LEU A 110 30.95 13.43 -11.54
CA LEU A 110 32.21 12.96 -10.98
C LEU A 110 32.02 12.48 -9.55
N THR A 111 32.53 11.29 -9.24
CA THR A 111 32.61 10.82 -7.86
C THR A 111 34.05 10.90 -7.34
N VAL A 112 34.26 11.26 -6.08
CA VAL A 112 35.56 11.19 -5.40
C VAL A 112 35.44 10.30 -4.17
N ASN A 113 36.12 9.16 -4.19
CA ASN A 113 36.11 8.18 -3.11
C ASN A 113 37.38 8.33 -2.26
N VAL A 114 37.22 8.55 -0.97
CA VAL A 114 38.31 8.72 -0.02
C VAL A 114 38.54 7.41 0.74
N ALA A 115 39.66 6.76 0.45
CA ALA A 115 40.05 5.48 1.05
C ALA A 115 41.29 5.59 1.97
N THR A 116 41.65 6.82 2.36
CA THR A 116 42.81 7.10 3.22
C THR A 116 42.51 8.28 4.13
N ASP A 117 43.18 8.34 5.29
CA ASP A 117 43.19 9.53 6.13
C ASP A 117 43.70 10.74 5.33
N LEU A 118 42.97 11.85 5.42
CA LEU A 118 43.35 13.12 4.79
C LEU A 118 43.56 14.18 5.85
N GLN A 119 44.66 14.90 5.74
CA GLN A 119 44.89 16.12 6.51
C GLN A 119 44.85 17.31 5.57
N PHE A 120 44.22 18.40 6.01
CA PHE A 120 44.03 19.59 5.21
C PHE A 120 44.51 20.81 5.98
N SER A 121 45.49 21.55 5.46
CA SER A 121 45.85 22.86 6.02
C SER A 121 45.32 24.05 5.20
N GLY A 122 44.74 25.05 5.85
CA GLY A 122 44.14 26.18 5.14
C GLY A 122 42.85 25.79 4.38
N THR A 123 42.34 26.69 3.54
CA THR A 123 41.05 26.51 2.85
C THR A 123 41.08 25.26 1.99
N SER A 124 40.11 24.37 2.18
CA SER A 124 40.25 22.99 1.73
C SER A 124 38.91 22.29 1.48
N GLY A 125 38.86 21.51 0.40
CA GLY A 125 37.82 20.52 0.14
C GLY A 125 38.35 19.39 -0.72
N ILE A 126 37.69 18.23 -0.70
CA ILE A 126 38.19 17.01 -1.35
C ILE A 126 38.15 17.15 -2.87
N LEU A 127 37.06 17.70 -3.43
CA LEU A 127 37.00 18.01 -4.84
C LEU A 127 37.81 19.27 -5.15
N ALA A 128 37.51 20.37 -4.46
CA ALA A 128 38.19 21.65 -4.68
C ALA A 128 38.40 22.46 -3.40
N ALA A 129 39.57 23.05 -3.22
CA ALA A 129 39.78 24.02 -2.14
C ALA A 129 39.01 25.32 -2.40
N THR A 130 39.14 25.90 -3.59
CA THR A 130 38.44 27.14 -3.98
C THR A 130 37.75 26.97 -5.34
N VAL A 131 36.54 27.49 -5.45
CA VAL A 131 35.73 27.47 -6.67
C VAL A 131 35.13 28.85 -6.88
N VAL A 132 35.41 29.46 -8.03
CA VAL A 132 34.96 30.81 -8.39
C VAL A 132 34.17 30.77 -9.70
N ASP A 133 32.96 31.32 -9.70
CA ASP A 133 32.11 31.46 -10.90
C ASP A 133 32.06 30.16 -11.74
N SER A 134 31.93 29.01 -11.07
CA SER A 134 32.03 27.68 -11.68
C SER A 134 30.86 26.79 -11.29
N ASN A 135 30.40 25.95 -12.22
CA ASN A 135 29.29 25.03 -12.02
C ASN A 135 29.80 23.65 -11.57
N ILE A 136 29.27 23.13 -10.47
CA ILE A 136 29.59 21.81 -9.93
C ILE A 136 28.29 21.02 -9.87
N ASP A 137 28.10 20.11 -10.82
CA ASP A 137 26.82 19.43 -11.01
C ASP A 137 26.96 17.92 -10.88
N ASN A 138 26.06 17.26 -10.15
CA ASN A 138 26.08 15.81 -10.01
C ASN A 138 27.46 15.27 -9.57
N CYS A 139 28.06 15.93 -8.59
CA CYS A 139 29.38 15.58 -8.06
C CYS A 139 29.24 15.02 -6.65
N HIS A 140 29.89 13.88 -6.39
CA HIS A 140 29.70 13.13 -5.15
C HIS A 140 31.03 12.87 -4.46
N VAL A 141 31.07 12.99 -3.13
CA VAL A 141 32.22 12.61 -2.31
C VAL A 141 31.81 11.53 -1.33
N ASN A 142 32.52 10.41 -1.32
CA ASN A 142 32.30 9.32 -0.38
C ASN A 142 33.52 9.14 0.51
N ILE A 143 33.34 9.29 1.81
CA ILE A 143 34.36 9.07 2.83
C ILE A 143 34.05 7.75 3.54
N TYR A 144 34.90 6.75 3.31
CA TYR A 144 34.67 5.39 3.82
C TYR A 144 34.87 5.26 5.34
N GLU A 145 34.29 4.20 5.92
CA GLU A 145 34.45 3.89 7.34
C GLU A 145 35.94 3.77 7.70
N THR A 146 36.32 4.19 8.91
CA THR A 146 37.71 4.25 9.45
C THR A 146 38.64 5.34 8.92
N VAL A 147 38.25 6.07 7.87
CA VAL A 147 39.01 7.22 7.37
C VAL A 147 38.76 8.46 8.23
N THR A 148 39.79 9.10 8.73
CA THR A 148 39.66 10.42 9.37
C THR A 148 40.01 11.51 8.37
N VAL A 149 39.10 12.47 8.22
CA VAL A 149 39.39 13.69 7.47
C VAL A 149 39.51 14.85 8.45
N THR A 150 40.72 15.38 8.59
CA THR A 150 41.04 16.41 9.60
C THR A 150 41.52 17.70 8.96
N GLY A 151 40.91 18.83 9.33
CA GLY A 151 41.42 20.17 9.07
C GLY A 151 42.40 20.63 10.16
N ILE A 152 43.55 21.18 9.77
CA ILE A 152 44.54 21.78 10.66
C ILE A 152 44.79 23.26 10.29
N GLY A 153 44.62 24.18 11.24
CA GLY A 153 44.77 25.63 11.04
C GLY A 153 43.47 26.40 10.77
N PHE A 154 43.55 27.72 10.61
CA PHE A 154 42.38 28.60 10.43
C PHE A 154 41.94 28.65 8.96
N SER A 155 40.77 28.08 8.63
CA SER A 155 40.25 28.09 7.26
C SER A 155 38.91 27.39 7.07
N ALA A 156 38.15 27.83 6.07
CA ALA A 156 36.95 27.17 5.58
C ALA A 156 37.24 25.75 5.10
N PHE A 157 36.48 24.80 5.62
CA PHE A 157 36.64 23.39 5.33
C PHE A 157 35.29 22.78 4.94
N GLY A 158 35.20 22.26 3.72
CA GLY A 158 34.01 21.53 3.27
C GLY A 158 34.40 20.28 2.52
N SER A 159 33.69 19.17 2.76
CA SER A 159 34.11 17.89 2.19
C SER A 159 34.09 17.91 0.66
N LEU A 160 33.13 18.58 0.03
CA LEU A 160 33.16 18.79 -1.42
C LEU A 160 34.05 20.00 -1.76
N ILE A 161 33.72 21.17 -1.21
CA ILE A 161 34.37 22.46 -1.54
C ILE A 161 34.76 23.21 -0.26
N GLY A 162 35.97 23.75 -0.21
CA GLY A 162 36.39 24.63 0.89
C GLY A 162 35.68 25.99 0.85
N ASP A 163 35.87 26.74 -0.23
CA ASP A 163 35.31 28.07 -0.46
C ASP A 163 34.69 28.17 -1.86
N TYR A 164 33.42 28.57 -1.93
CA TYR A 164 32.64 28.73 -3.16
C TYR A 164 32.15 30.17 -3.28
N ASP A 165 32.62 30.89 -4.30
CA ASP A 165 32.17 32.25 -4.63
C ASP A 165 31.61 32.28 -6.06
N SER A 166 30.34 32.63 -6.25
CA SER A 166 29.77 32.80 -7.59
C SER A 166 28.90 34.04 -7.65
N SER A 167 29.27 34.95 -8.54
CA SER A 167 28.56 36.19 -8.85
C SER A 167 27.81 36.14 -10.18
N SER A 168 28.05 35.12 -11.00
CA SER A 168 27.44 34.92 -12.32
C SER A 168 26.27 33.92 -12.37
N GLY A 169 25.89 33.34 -11.22
CA GLY A 169 24.70 32.48 -11.10
C GLY A 169 24.96 31.00 -11.35
N GLU A 170 26.22 30.56 -11.24
CA GLU A 170 26.59 29.15 -11.17
C GLU A 170 26.13 28.52 -9.86
N ALA A 171 26.01 27.19 -9.87
CA ALA A 171 25.51 26.46 -8.73
C ALA A 171 26.36 25.23 -8.41
N VAL A 172 26.24 24.78 -7.15
CA VAL A 172 26.46 23.40 -6.77
C VAL A 172 25.11 22.70 -6.79
N SER A 173 24.89 21.80 -7.73
CA SER A 173 23.61 21.14 -7.96
C SER A 173 23.70 19.62 -7.91
N SER A 174 22.64 18.96 -7.44
CA SER A 174 22.49 17.50 -7.48
C SER A 174 23.68 16.73 -6.89
N SER A 175 24.37 17.35 -5.93
CA SER A 175 25.64 16.87 -5.42
C SER A 175 25.48 16.30 -4.01
N SER A 176 26.37 15.40 -3.61
CA SER A 176 26.28 14.82 -2.26
C SER A 176 27.61 14.50 -1.61
N VAL A 177 27.59 14.43 -0.28
CA VAL A 177 28.68 13.90 0.53
C VAL A 177 28.15 12.81 1.45
N SER A 178 28.79 11.65 1.42
CA SER A 178 28.52 10.55 2.35
C SER A 178 29.72 10.36 3.28
N ILE A 179 29.51 10.60 4.58
CA ILE A 179 30.51 10.50 5.65
C ILE A 179 30.17 9.26 6.48
N PHE A 180 30.96 8.20 6.36
CA PHE A 180 30.78 6.99 7.18
C PHE A 180 31.77 6.93 8.36
N SER A 181 32.50 8.01 8.59
CA SER A 181 33.58 8.12 9.58
C SER A 181 33.53 9.45 10.34
N GLN A 182 34.65 9.93 10.88
CA GLN A 182 34.74 11.23 11.54
C GLN A 182 35.32 12.30 10.63
N LEU A 183 34.56 13.39 10.47
CA LEU A 183 35.03 14.65 9.91
C LEU A 183 35.39 15.58 11.06
N GLU A 184 36.64 16.05 11.11
CA GLU A 184 37.15 16.94 12.17
C GLU A 184 37.69 18.26 11.59
N GLY A 185 36.87 19.31 11.58
CA GLY A 185 37.27 20.65 11.16
C GLY A 185 37.73 21.58 12.29
N ILE A 186 37.99 22.84 11.95
CA ILE A 186 38.26 23.92 12.93
C ILE A 186 37.14 24.96 12.87
N ASP A 187 37.29 26.01 12.08
CA ASP A 187 36.28 27.06 11.88
C ASP A 187 35.63 26.90 10.50
N ASN A 188 34.42 27.44 10.30
CA ASN A 188 33.73 27.48 9.01
C ASN A 188 33.68 26.10 8.34
N THR A 189 33.22 25.10 9.11
CA THR A 189 33.22 23.69 8.68
C THR A 189 31.82 23.27 8.23
N GLY A 190 31.70 22.88 6.96
CA GLY A 190 30.46 22.35 6.39
C GLY A 190 30.63 20.92 5.88
N GLY A 191 29.57 20.11 5.96
CA GLY A 191 29.62 18.78 5.36
C GLY A 191 29.83 18.81 3.84
N LEU A 192 29.24 19.78 3.14
CA LEU A 192 29.37 19.99 1.69
C LEU A 192 30.34 21.14 1.39
N ILE A 193 30.07 22.34 1.91
CA ILE A 193 30.83 23.56 1.63
C ILE A 193 31.29 24.24 2.92
N GLY A 194 32.56 24.61 3.02
CA GLY A 194 33.06 25.36 4.17
C GLY A 194 32.51 26.79 4.22
N THR A 195 32.74 27.57 3.15
CA THR A 195 32.21 28.93 2.98
C THR A 195 31.51 29.09 1.63
N LEU A 196 30.29 29.61 1.65
CA LEU A 196 29.48 29.93 0.49
C LEU A 196 29.28 31.46 0.40
N THR A 197 29.76 32.08 -0.68
CA THR A 197 29.65 33.53 -0.94
C THR A 197 28.92 33.77 -2.26
N ASN A 198 27.82 34.53 -2.27
CA ASN A 198 26.97 34.86 -3.45
C ASN A 198 26.35 33.68 -4.24
N GLY A 199 26.90 32.47 -4.11
CA GLY A 199 26.60 31.32 -4.93
C GLY A 199 25.33 30.57 -4.52
N THR A 200 24.94 29.59 -5.35
CA THR A 200 23.74 28.77 -5.12
C THR A 200 24.11 27.31 -4.83
N VAL A 201 23.49 26.73 -3.81
CA VAL A 201 23.46 25.27 -3.57
C VAL A 201 22.02 24.80 -3.74
N THR A 202 21.81 23.82 -4.61
CA THR A 202 20.46 23.31 -4.90
C THR A 202 20.42 21.80 -5.01
N GLN A 203 19.32 21.18 -4.57
CA GLN A 203 19.08 19.75 -4.71
C GLN A 203 20.27 18.90 -4.24
N SER A 204 20.92 19.28 -3.13
CA SER A 204 22.15 18.64 -2.67
C SER A 204 22.02 18.16 -1.23
N TYR A 205 22.80 17.14 -0.85
CA TYR A 205 22.69 16.61 0.51
C TYR A 205 23.99 16.09 1.13
N VAL A 206 24.01 16.08 2.47
CA VAL A 206 25.08 15.46 3.26
C VAL A 206 24.50 14.38 4.16
N PHE A 207 25.10 13.21 4.12
CA PHE A 207 24.84 12.11 5.05
C PHE A 207 26.06 11.90 5.95
N GLY A 208 25.86 11.79 7.27
CA GLY A 208 26.90 11.48 8.25
C GLY A 208 27.40 12.66 9.09
N ASP A 209 28.11 12.36 10.17
CA ASP A 209 28.42 13.32 11.25
C ASP A 209 29.53 14.32 10.88
N VAL A 210 29.33 15.58 11.27
CA VAL A 210 30.29 16.68 11.07
C VAL A 210 30.76 17.19 12.43
N SER A 211 32.06 17.10 12.72
CA SER A 211 32.63 17.60 13.97
C SER A 211 33.68 18.66 13.68
N ALA A 212 33.78 19.66 14.54
CA ALA A 212 34.84 20.66 14.46
C ALA A 212 35.19 21.21 15.85
N THR A 213 36.39 21.77 15.99
CA THR A 213 36.86 22.34 17.26
C THR A 213 36.58 23.83 17.42
N GLY A 214 36.25 24.53 16.33
CA GLY A 214 36.00 25.96 16.27
C GLY A 214 34.54 26.32 16.07
N ASN A 215 34.29 27.43 15.37
CA ASN A 215 33.00 28.08 15.22
C ASN A 215 32.42 27.92 13.80
N ALA A 216 31.12 28.19 13.66
CA ALA A 216 30.39 28.13 12.39
C ALA A 216 30.48 26.74 11.74
N VAL A 217 29.78 25.79 12.35
CA VAL A 217 29.78 24.38 11.93
C VAL A 217 28.37 24.01 11.47
N GLY A 218 28.25 23.56 10.23
CA GLY A 218 26.97 23.17 9.64
C GLY A 218 27.00 21.79 9.01
N GLY A 219 25.86 21.09 9.07
CA GLY A 219 25.73 19.79 8.42
C GLY A 219 25.90 19.87 6.89
N LEU A 220 25.45 20.98 6.26
CA LEU A 220 25.64 21.24 4.83
C LEU A 220 26.71 22.32 4.60
N ILE A 221 26.56 23.48 5.24
CA ILE A 221 27.43 24.66 5.02
C ILE A 221 27.96 25.20 6.34
N GLY A 222 29.26 25.49 6.41
CA GLY A 222 29.86 26.15 7.58
C GLY A 222 29.36 27.59 7.73
N THR A 223 29.78 28.45 6.79
CA THR A 223 29.42 29.87 6.74
C THR A 223 28.82 30.25 5.39
N MET A 224 27.73 31.01 5.41
CA MET A 224 27.06 31.53 4.22
C MET A 224 26.99 33.06 4.25
N VAL A 225 27.39 33.72 3.16
CA VAL A 225 27.39 35.18 2.96
C VAL A 225 26.73 35.50 1.63
N ASP A 226 25.55 36.13 1.66
CA ASP A 226 24.75 36.47 0.46
C ASP A 226 24.46 35.27 -0.47
N GLY A 227 24.54 34.04 0.05
CA GLY A 227 24.33 32.80 -0.70
C GLY A 227 22.86 32.36 -0.78
N THR A 228 22.57 31.38 -1.62
CA THR A 228 21.24 30.77 -1.76
C THR A 228 21.31 29.26 -1.57
N VAL A 229 20.52 28.72 -0.65
CA VAL A 229 20.37 27.27 -0.45
C VAL A 229 18.93 26.87 -0.70
N THR A 230 18.71 25.99 -1.67
CA THR A 230 17.36 25.53 -2.04
C THR A 230 17.29 24.02 -2.11
N GLU A 231 16.16 23.44 -1.74
CA GLU A 231 15.87 22.02 -2.01
C GLU A 231 16.98 21.08 -1.51
N SER A 232 17.59 21.37 -0.36
CA SER A 232 18.80 20.66 0.09
C SER A 232 18.67 20.18 1.53
N TYR A 233 19.44 19.17 1.93
CA TYR A 233 19.33 18.65 3.28
C TYR A 233 20.61 18.05 3.88
N ALA A 234 20.64 17.92 5.21
CA ALA A 234 21.71 17.24 5.93
C ALA A 234 21.14 16.30 6.99
N THR A 235 21.79 15.15 7.22
CA THR A 235 21.29 14.16 8.20
C THR A 235 22.19 13.84 9.38
N GLY A 236 23.42 14.34 9.40
CA GLY A 236 24.38 14.09 10.48
C GLY A 236 24.11 14.83 11.78
N GLY A 237 24.74 14.34 12.85
CA GLY A 237 25.01 15.11 14.04
C GLY A 237 26.09 16.15 13.76
N VAL A 238 26.04 17.28 14.46
CA VAL A 238 26.99 18.38 14.28
C VAL A 238 27.55 18.80 15.61
N SER A 239 28.88 18.83 15.75
CA SER A 239 29.55 19.23 16.99
C SER A 239 30.55 20.36 16.76
N GLY A 240 30.57 21.34 17.67
CA GLY A 240 31.53 22.44 17.65
C GLY A 240 31.42 23.39 18.83
N SER A 241 32.04 24.56 18.71
CA SER A 241 32.14 25.55 19.80
C SER A 241 30.96 26.54 19.82
N VAL A 242 30.82 27.37 18.78
CA VAL A 242 29.78 28.42 18.64
C VAL A 242 29.21 28.39 17.22
N GLY A 243 27.90 28.63 17.06
CA GLY A 243 27.25 28.70 15.75
C GLY A 243 27.13 27.33 15.10
N ILE A 244 26.37 26.43 15.72
CA ILE A 244 26.20 25.04 15.28
C ILE A 244 24.81 24.89 14.66
N GLY A 245 24.77 24.60 13.36
CA GLY A 245 23.54 24.39 12.62
C GLY A 245 23.41 22.97 12.10
N GLY A 246 22.23 22.36 12.19
CA GLY A 246 22.02 21.08 11.50
C GLY A 246 22.12 21.22 9.98
N LEU A 247 21.85 22.40 9.40
CA LEU A 247 22.07 22.70 7.99
C LEU A 247 23.20 23.72 7.78
N ILE A 248 23.13 24.90 8.41
CA ILE A 248 24.10 26.00 8.23
C ILE A 248 24.65 26.48 9.57
N GLY A 249 25.98 26.54 9.73
CA GLY A 249 26.60 27.04 10.96
C GLY A 249 26.31 28.52 11.22
N GLN A 250 26.74 29.39 10.30
CA GLN A 250 26.56 30.84 10.37
C GLN A 250 26.02 31.41 9.04
N MET A 251 25.06 32.34 9.13
CA MET A 251 24.41 32.99 8.00
C MET A 251 24.47 34.52 8.14
N GLU A 252 25.21 35.17 7.24
CA GLU A 252 25.47 36.62 7.17
C GLU A 252 24.80 37.27 5.95
N ASP A 253 23.47 37.13 5.83
CA ASP A 253 22.66 37.42 4.63
C ASP A 253 22.60 36.26 3.61
N GLY A 254 21.58 36.29 2.74
CA GLY A 254 21.25 35.21 1.80
C GLY A 254 19.84 34.63 1.96
N THR A 255 19.55 33.53 1.28
CA THR A 255 18.25 32.84 1.29
C THR A 255 18.39 31.34 1.55
N VAL A 256 17.50 30.78 2.37
CA VAL A 256 17.37 29.33 2.58
C VAL A 256 15.92 28.94 2.38
N GLU A 257 15.64 28.12 1.35
CA GLU A 257 14.29 27.73 1.00
C GLU A 257 14.15 26.23 0.79
N ASN A 258 12.99 25.67 1.13
CA ASN A 258 12.64 24.28 0.86
C ASN A 258 13.73 23.26 1.27
N SER A 259 14.37 23.50 2.42
CA SER A 259 15.54 22.74 2.86
C SER A 259 15.36 22.26 4.30
N TYR A 260 16.05 21.17 4.68
CA TYR A 260 15.87 20.62 6.01
C TYR A 260 17.11 19.97 6.62
N SER A 261 17.12 19.84 7.94
CA SER A 261 18.06 19.01 8.68
C SER A 261 17.30 17.98 9.51
N ALA A 262 17.75 16.72 9.51
CA ALA A 262 17.08 15.68 10.27
C ALA A 262 18.06 14.60 10.73
N PRO A 263 18.03 14.17 12.00
CA PRO A 263 18.99 13.19 12.48
C PRO A 263 18.84 11.86 11.74
N TYR A 264 19.96 11.27 11.34
CA TYR A 264 20.06 9.82 11.17
C TYR A 264 20.27 9.20 12.56
N ALA A 265 19.49 8.18 12.90
CA ALA A 265 19.54 7.51 14.21
C ALA A 265 19.50 8.49 15.41
N ASP A 266 20.43 8.34 16.36
CA ASP A 266 20.55 9.14 17.59
C ASP A 266 21.50 10.33 17.44
N SER A 267 21.78 10.77 16.21
CA SER A 267 22.70 11.88 15.99
C SER A 267 22.22 13.19 16.64
N ILE A 268 23.14 13.89 17.32
CA ILE A 268 22.83 15.08 18.12
C ILE A 268 23.64 16.30 17.68
N LEU A 269 23.10 17.48 17.97
CA LEU A 269 23.79 18.76 17.78
C LEU A 269 24.37 19.24 19.12
N THR A 270 25.64 19.65 19.15
CA THR A 270 26.35 20.02 20.39
C THR A 270 27.22 21.28 20.23
N GLY A 271 27.07 22.25 21.14
CA GLY A 271 27.78 23.53 21.16
C GLY A 271 27.10 24.58 22.05
N SER A 272 27.47 25.87 21.92
CA SER A 272 26.95 26.97 22.76
C SER A 272 25.89 27.88 22.12
N SER A 273 25.80 27.90 20.77
CA SER A 273 24.71 28.52 20.00
C SER A 273 24.23 27.50 18.97
N VAL A 274 23.28 26.64 19.36
CA VAL A 274 22.86 25.48 18.58
C VAL A 274 21.47 25.69 18.01
N GLY A 275 21.39 25.69 16.68
CA GLY A 275 20.15 25.66 15.93
C GLY A 275 20.02 24.35 15.16
N GLY A 276 18.83 23.79 15.21
CA GLY A 276 18.40 22.65 14.44
C GLY A 276 18.63 22.87 12.94
N LEU A 277 18.33 24.06 12.42
CA LEU A 277 18.60 24.44 11.03
C LEU A 277 19.83 25.36 10.92
N VAL A 278 19.81 26.53 11.58
CA VAL A 278 20.89 27.52 11.52
C VAL A 278 21.43 27.86 12.90
N GLY A 279 22.75 27.78 13.10
CA GLY A 279 23.39 28.06 14.38
C GLY A 279 23.33 29.54 14.79
N PHE A 280 23.83 30.42 13.91
CA PHE A 280 23.81 31.87 14.12
C PHE A 280 23.36 32.61 12.84
N MET A 281 22.41 33.53 12.98
CA MET A 281 21.87 34.31 11.86
C MET A 281 22.00 35.83 12.13
N SER A 282 22.74 36.55 11.28
CA SER A 282 22.82 38.02 11.35
C SER A 282 21.97 38.76 10.33
N GLY A 283 21.49 38.07 9.29
CA GLY A 283 20.70 38.63 8.20
C GLY A 283 20.20 37.55 7.24
N GLY A 284 19.42 37.93 6.23
CA GLY A 284 18.82 37.02 5.22
C GLY A 284 17.44 36.45 5.55
N ASP A 285 16.91 35.62 4.65
CA ASP A 285 15.54 35.09 4.69
C ASP A 285 15.52 33.54 4.69
N ILE A 286 14.72 32.96 5.59
CA ILE A 286 14.49 31.51 5.68
C ILE A 286 13.00 31.23 5.46
N GLU A 287 12.66 30.43 4.45
CA GLU A 287 11.28 30.07 4.12
C GLU A 287 11.11 28.55 3.87
N TYR A 288 10.00 27.97 4.32
CA TYR A 288 9.68 26.55 4.08
C TYR A 288 10.78 25.57 4.49
N CYS A 289 11.45 25.82 5.63
CA CYS A 289 12.54 24.99 6.12
C CYS A 289 12.19 24.24 7.42
N TYR A 290 12.89 23.13 7.67
CA TYR A 290 12.53 22.23 8.77
C TYR A 290 13.76 21.70 9.51
N SER A 291 13.63 21.51 10.83
CA SER A 291 14.58 20.73 11.61
C SER A 291 13.87 19.64 12.40
N ALA A 292 14.29 18.39 12.19
CA ALA A 292 13.78 17.24 12.93
C ALA A 292 14.66 16.84 14.14
N HIS A 293 15.73 17.60 14.44
CA HIS A 293 16.54 17.35 15.63
C HIS A 293 15.75 17.65 16.91
N LEU A 294 15.59 16.64 17.76
CA LEU A 294 14.88 16.78 19.02
C LEU A 294 15.61 17.76 19.95
N SER A 295 14.84 18.57 20.66
CA SER A 295 15.35 19.48 21.71
C SER A 295 16.24 20.61 21.22
N GLN A 296 16.18 20.94 19.93
CA GLN A 296 16.88 22.08 19.37
C GLN A 296 15.88 23.14 18.89
N LYS A 297 16.25 24.41 19.04
CA LYS A 297 15.55 25.52 18.38
C LYS A 297 15.74 25.38 16.87
N LEU A 298 14.89 25.96 16.04
CA LEU A 298 15.17 26.09 14.61
C LEU A 298 16.43 26.94 14.38
N ILE A 299 16.53 28.06 15.08
CA ILE A 299 17.67 28.99 15.03
C ILE A 299 18.33 29.10 16.41
N GLY A 300 19.64 28.92 16.48
CA GLY A 300 20.38 28.98 17.74
C GLY A 300 20.35 30.38 18.37
N ASP A 301 20.95 31.34 17.66
CA ASP A 301 20.95 32.77 17.98
C ASP A 301 20.71 33.62 16.72
N ALA A 302 20.00 34.73 16.85
CA ALA A 302 19.73 35.64 15.73
C ALA A 302 19.83 37.12 16.15
N ILE A 303 20.52 37.93 15.34
CA ILE A 303 20.63 39.39 15.51
C ILE A 303 19.98 40.18 14.35
N GLY A 304 19.54 39.51 13.29
CA GLY A 304 18.84 40.05 12.12
C GLY A 304 18.28 38.93 11.22
N GLY A 305 17.57 39.28 10.15
CA GLY A 305 16.96 38.33 9.21
C GLY A 305 15.47 38.03 9.47
N SER A 306 14.86 37.21 8.62
CA SER A 306 13.45 36.80 8.71
C SER A 306 13.26 35.29 8.56
N VAL A 307 12.27 34.73 9.26
CA VAL A 307 11.93 33.30 9.19
C VAL A 307 10.42 33.18 9.00
N SER A 308 10.00 32.48 7.97
CA SER A 308 8.58 32.24 7.67
C SER A 308 8.34 30.81 7.22
N ASN A 309 7.11 30.30 7.44
CA ASN A 309 6.68 28.96 7.02
C ASN A 309 7.65 27.82 7.36
N SER A 310 8.38 27.94 8.47
CA SER A 310 9.45 27.00 8.84
C SER A 310 9.18 26.37 10.21
N TYR A 311 9.67 25.15 10.45
CA TYR A 311 9.19 24.31 11.54
C TYR A 311 10.30 23.51 12.24
N PHE A 312 10.08 23.15 13.51
CA PHE A 312 11.02 22.35 14.30
C PHE A 312 10.31 21.35 15.22
N VAL A 313 11.02 20.33 15.71
CA VAL A 313 10.45 19.27 16.57
C VAL A 313 10.65 19.54 18.08
N ASN A 314 9.55 19.43 18.83
CA ASN A 314 9.40 19.88 20.22
C ASN A 314 10.35 19.24 21.27
N THR A 315 11.12 20.07 21.99
CA THR A 315 11.17 20.10 23.49
C THR A 315 11.59 21.47 24.05
N VAL A 316 11.98 22.44 23.21
CA VAL A 316 12.44 23.79 23.61
C VAL A 316 11.56 24.89 22.97
N SER A 317 11.33 26.00 23.67
CA SER A 317 10.63 27.15 23.09
C SER A 317 11.53 27.90 22.11
N ASP A 318 11.05 28.17 20.90
CA ASP A 318 11.73 29.01 19.92
C ASP A 318 10.89 30.23 19.53
N THR A 319 11.57 31.35 19.30
CA THR A 319 11.01 32.58 18.71
C THR A 319 10.89 32.47 17.19
N TYR A 320 11.69 31.60 16.57
CA TYR A 320 11.77 31.41 15.13
C TYR A 320 11.19 30.04 14.73
N GLY A 321 10.23 30.04 13.80
CA GLY A 321 9.56 28.82 13.33
C GLY A 321 8.41 28.32 14.21
N THR A 322 7.68 27.34 13.68
CA THR A 322 6.48 26.76 14.31
C THR A 322 6.75 25.32 14.75
N ASN A 323 6.39 25.01 15.98
CA ASN A 323 6.58 23.67 16.53
C ASN A 323 5.69 22.61 15.83
N LYS A 324 6.28 21.45 15.52
CA LYS A 324 5.63 20.25 14.98
C LYS A 324 6.08 19.00 15.75
N THR A 325 5.30 17.94 15.70
CA THR A 325 5.76 16.62 16.16
C THR A 325 6.58 15.93 15.07
N ASP A 326 7.41 14.94 15.44
CA ASP A 326 8.12 14.10 14.47
C ASP A 326 7.14 13.45 13.46
N ALA A 327 6.00 12.95 13.94
CA ALA A 327 4.95 12.41 13.07
C ALA A 327 4.39 13.46 12.09
N GLN A 328 4.21 14.71 12.54
CA GLN A 328 3.75 15.79 11.65
C GLN A 328 4.81 16.14 10.61
N ILE A 329 6.09 16.17 10.97
CA ILE A 329 7.18 16.53 10.05
C ILE A 329 7.49 15.43 9.02
N ARG A 330 7.01 14.20 9.24
CA ARG A 330 7.03 13.09 8.26
C ARG A 330 5.76 13.03 7.39
N SER A 331 4.75 13.84 7.70
CA SER A 331 3.51 13.87 6.93
C SER A 331 3.63 14.83 5.75
N ILE A 332 3.18 14.41 4.56
CA ILE A 332 3.18 15.25 3.36
C ILE A 332 2.40 16.56 3.55
N ASP A 333 1.39 16.57 4.43
CA ASP A 333 0.55 17.74 4.68
C ASP A 333 1.35 18.92 5.24
N THR A 334 2.46 18.62 5.91
CA THR A 334 3.40 19.63 6.40
C THR A 334 4.16 20.32 5.26
N PHE A 335 4.24 19.70 4.08
CA PHE A 335 5.01 20.15 2.93
C PHE A 335 4.14 20.74 1.81
N SER A 336 2.98 21.32 2.13
CA SER A 336 2.04 21.91 1.15
C SER A 336 2.61 23.05 0.27
N GLY A 337 3.80 23.57 0.58
CA GLY A 337 4.55 24.53 -0.24
C GLY A 337 5.72 23.94 -1.04
N TRP A 338 6.04 22.65 -0.86
CA TRP A 338 7.14 21.98 -1.56
C TRP A 338 6.67 21.34 -2.86
N ASP A 339 7.59 21.22 -3.82
CA ASP A 339 7.38 20.38 -4.99
C ASP A 339 7.60 18.90 -4.62
N VAL A 340 6.65 18.34 -3.85
CA VAL A 340 6.72 16.99 -3.25
C VAL A 340 5.57 16.09 -3.70
N GLU A 341 5.85 14.80 -3.93
CA GLU A 341 4.86 13.76 -4.24
C GLU A 341 4.85 12.60 -3.24
N LYS A 342 3.70 11.92 -3.12
CA LYS A 342 3.61 10.60 -2.49
C LYS A 342 4.05 9.55 -3.50
N ASN A 343 4.99 8.69 -3.09
CA ASN A 343 5.46 7.54 -3.88
C ASN A 343 6.17 7.90 -5.20
N ILE A 344 6.95 6.95 -5.72
CA ILE A 344 7.91 7.16 -6.81
C ILE A 344 7.18 7.30 -8.16
N VAL A 345 6.90 8.53 -8.62
CA VAL A 345 6.38 8.80 -9.98
C VAL A 345 7.06 10.05 -10.61
N SER A 346 8.39 9.98 -10.70
CA SER A 346 9.38 10.78 -11.46
C SER A 346 9.10 12.24 -11.95
N SER A 347 8.25 13.06 -11.31
CA SER A 347 7.96 14.42 -11.84
C SER A 347 8.23 15.58 -10.89
N LYS A 348 8.55 15.30 -9.61
CA LYS A 348 8.73 16.28 -8.54
C LYS A 348 10.15 16.30 -8.00
N VAL A 349 10.59 17.44 -7.46
CA VAL A 349 11.91 17.57 -6.81
C VAL A 349 12.05 16.61 -5.63
N TRP A 350 11.00 16.51 -4.80
CA TRP A 350 10.99 15.68 -3.61
C TRP A 350 10.01 14.52 -3.73
N PHE A 351 10.34 13.40 -3.11
CA PHE A 351 9.37 12.34 -2.81
C PHE A 351 9.35 12.07 -1.29
N ILE A 352 8.18 11.71 -0.76
CA ILE A 352 8.05 11.34 0.65
C ILE A 352 7.22 10.07 0.77
N TYR A 353 7.67 9.14 1.61
CA TYR A 353 6.81 8.08 2.11
C TYR A 353 6.03 8.64 3.29
N ASP A 354 4.85 9.15 2.98
CA ASP A 354 3.99 9.90 3.89
C ASP A 354 3.83 9.19 5.24
N SER A 355 4.16 9.90 6.33
CA SER A 355 4.16 9.43 7.72
C SER A 355 5.28 8.44 8.11
N TYR A 356 6.21 8.10 7.20
CA TYR A 356 7.30 7.15 7.46
C TYR A 356 8.69 7.78 7.33
N THR A 357 8.97 8.50 6.25
CA THR A 357 10.28 9.11 5.99
C THR A 357 10.21 10.64 6.00
N TYR A 358 11.38 11.27 6.10
CA TYR A 358 11.53 12.66 5.66
C TYR A 358 11.52 12.72 4.12
N PRO A 359 11.22 13.88 3.50
CA PRO A 359 11.32 14.04 2.05
C PRO A 359 12.73 13.71 1.55
N GLN A 360 12.83 12.99 0.45
CA GLN A 360 14.08 12.63 -0.22
C GLN A 360 14.11 13.22 -1.62
N LEU A 361 15.31 13.55 -2.12
CA LEU A 361 15.45 14.17 -3.43
C LEU A 361 15.18 13.13 -4.52
N SER A 362 14.34 13.45 -5.50
CA SER A 362 13.94 12.50 -6.54
C SER A 362 15.09 12.01 -7.41
N TRP A 363 16.18 12.78 -7.59
CA TRP A 363 17.36 12.28 -8.31
C TRP A 363 18.13 11.20 -7.53
N GLN A 364 17.87 11.04 -6.22
CA GLN A 364 18.34 9.89 -5.45
C GLN A 364 17.72 8.57 -5.93
N LYS A 365 16.70 8.62 -6.81
CA LYS A 365 16.12 7.45 -7.48
C LYS A 365 17.11 6.73 -8.42
N GLN A 366 18.35 7.18 -8.55
CA GLN A 366 19.36 6.50 -9.37
C GLN A 366 20.79 6.89 -8.96
N LEU A 367 21.42 6.13 -8.06
CA LEU A 367 22.88 5.98 -8.03
C LEU A 367 23.19 4.48 -8.05
N THR A 368 23.13 3.95 -9.26
CA THR A 368 23.67 2.66 -9.64
C THR A 368 24.75 2.95 -10.68
N TYR A 369 25.97 2.48 -10.42
CA TYR A 369 27.16 2.38 -11.30
C TYR A 369 28.01 3.67 -11.48
N ASP A 370 29.35 3.66 -11.37
CA ASP A 370 30.31 2.54 -11.56
C ASP A 370 31.68 2.78 -10.86
N ILE A 371 32.39 1.71 -10.46
CA ILE A 371 33.88 1.55 -10.46
C ILE A 371 34.21 0.06 -10.31
N TYR A 372 34.88 -0.43 -11.34
CA TYR A 372 35.57 -1.72 -11.46
C TYR A 372 36.99 -1.65 -10.85
N VAL A 373 37.54 -2.77 -10.35
CA VAL A 373 38.83 -3.37 -10.74
C VAL A 373 39.18 -4.52 -9.78
N ASP A 374 38.91 -5.71 -10.30
CA ASP A 374 39.76 -6.91 -10.41
C ASP A 374 40.22 -7.70 -9.15
N SER A 375 39.65 -8.91 -9.10
CA SER A 375 39.97 -10.10 -8.29
C SER A 375 39.55 -10.04 -6.80
N VAL A 376 38.44 -10.62 -6.33
CA VAL A 376 37.73 -11.85 -6.75
C VAL A 376 36.31 -11.95 -6.15
N ASP A 377 35.44 -12.64 -6.90
CA ASP A 377 34.16 -13.30 -6.60
C ASP A 377 32.96 -12.46 -6.08
N HIS A 378 32.22 -11.93 -7.07
CA HIS A 378 30.80 -11.53 -7.11
C HIS A 378 30.24 -10.48 -6.12
N LEU A 379 30.90 -10.16 -5.01
CA LEU A 379 30.42 -9.21 -3.99
C LEU A 379 31.49 -8.20 -3.61
N LYS A 380 31.11 -6.91 -3.48
CA LYS A 380 32.00 -5.83 -3.02
C LYS A 380 31.54 -5.31 -1.65
N GLU A 381 32.43 -5.35 -0.67
CA GLU A 381 32.23 -4.74 0.66
C GLU A 381 32.61 -3.25 0.61
N ILE A 382 31.77 -2.35 1.14
CA ILE A 382 31.91 -0.88 1.05
C ILE A 382 32.44 -0.29 2.39
N GLY A 383 32.92 -1.11 3.34
CA GLY A 383 33.42 -0.59 4.63
C GLY A 383 34.06 -1.60 5.61
N ARG A 384 35.30 -2.03 5.34
CA ARG A 384 36.50 -2.02 6.23
C ARG A 384 37.64 -2.83 5.59
N ASP A 385 38.86 -2.42 5.91
CA ASP A 385 40.15 -2.84 5.36
C ASP A 385 40.39 -4.35 5.13
N TRP A 386 40.78 -4.65 3.88
CA TRP A 386 41.68 -5.71 3.41
C TRP A 386 41.99 -6.88 4.38
N ALA A 387 41.18 -7.95 4.26
CA ALA A 387 41.68 -9.32 4.30
C ALA A 387 40.90 -10.19 3.31
N THR A 388 41.58 -10.55 2.20
CA THR A 388 41.23 -11.50 1.13
C THR A 388 39.98 -12.35 1.32
N ILE A 389 39.07 -12.34 0.33
CA ILE A 389 38.18 -13.47 0.12
C ILE A 389 38.13 -13.85 -1.37
N GLN A 390 38.97 -14.83 -1.75
CA GLN A 390 38.65 -15.80 -2.80
C GLN A 390 38.14 -17.06 -2.07
N ASP A 391 37.14 -17.81 -2.53
CA ASP A 391 37.08 -18.59 -3.78
C ASP A 391 35.61 -18.95 -4.09
N ALA A 392 35.30 -19.14 -5.37
CA ALA A 392 34.19 -19.81 -6.10
C ALA A 392 33.29 -20.85 -5.38
N ARG A 393 33.00 -20.65 -4.09
CA ARG A 393 32.31 -21.55 -3.17
C ARG A 393 31.44 -20.84 -2.12
N GLY A 394 31.19 -19.54 -2.25
CA GLY A 394 30.09 -18.86 -1.53
C GLY A 394 30.26 -18.66 -0.01
N ASN A 395 31.46 -18.35 0.50
CA ASN A 395 31.70 -18.17 1.95
C ASN A 395 31.98 -16.70 2.40
N THR A 396 31.83 -15.71 1.53
CA THR A 396 32.34 -14.34 1.71
C THR A 396 31.50 -13.45 2.65
N VAL A 397 30.17 -13.53 2.58
CA VAL A 397 29.26 -12.69 3.39
C VAL A 397 29.32 -13.04 4.88
N ARG A 398 29.87 -14.22 5.22
CA ARG A 398 29.78 -14.82 6.56
C ARG A 398 30.80 -14.26 7.56
N SER A 399 31.74 -13.42 7.15
CA SER A 399 32.85 -12.94 8.00
C SER A 399 32.72 -11.49 8.51
N PHE A 400 31.88 -10.64 7.90
CA PHE A 400 31.73 -9.23 8.29
C PHE A 400 30.25 -8.82 8.38
N ALA A 401 29.61 -9.30 9.44
CA ALA A 401 28.15 -9.27 9.55
C ALA A 401 27.54 -7.86 9.64
N ASN A 402 28.33 -6.82 9.95
CA ASN A 402 27.91 -5.41 10.05
C ASN A 402 28.26 -4.54 8.83
N ALA A 403 28.81 -5.14 7.76
CA ALA A 403 29.29 -4.38 6.61
C ALA A 403 28.20 -4.11 5.57
N ARG A 404 28.50 -3.22 4.61
CA ARG A 404 27.64 -2.91 3.47
C ARG A 404 28.14 -3.61 2.22
N TYR A 405 27.25 -4.32 1.54
CA TYR A 405 27.55 -5.09 0.35
C TYR A 405 26.78 -4.57 -0.85
N ILE A 406 27.44 -4.54 -2.00
CA ILE A 406 26.80 -4.33 -3.30
C ILE A 406 27.19 -5.47 -4.24
N GLN A 407 26.22 -6.04 -4.93
CA GLN A 407 26.44 -7.05 -5.96
C GLN A 407 26.95 -6.36 -7.23
N THR A 408 27.95 -6.96 -7.86
CA THR A 408 28.64 -6.36 -9.01
C THR A 408 28.44 -7.12 -10.32
N ASP A 409 27.93 -8.35 -10.24
CA ASP A 409 27.61 -9.24 -11.35
C ASP A 409 26.56 -10.28 -10.90
N ASP A 410 25.95 -11.01 -11.82
CA ASP A 410 25.12 -12.16 -11.51
C ASP A 410 25.92 -13.20 -10.67
N ILE A 411 25.24 -13.87 -9.74
CA ILE A 411 25.77 -14.94 -8.91
C ILE A 411 25.10 -16.24 -9.31
N GLU A 412 25.85 -17.23 -9.81
CA GLU A 412 25.32 -18.56 -10.14
C GLU A 412 25.83 -19.60 -9.13
N PHE A 413 24.90 -20.27 -8.44
CA PHE A 413 25.25 -21.33 -7.48
C PHE A 413 25.37 -22.68 -8.18
N THR A 414 26.60 -23.17 -8.36
CA THR A 414 26.86 -24.52 -8.89
C THR A 414 27.11 -25.53 -7.76
N GLY A 415 26.12 -25.74 -6.88
CA GLY A 415 26.19 -26.73 -5.80
C GLY A 415 25.26 -26.46 -4.62
N THR A 416 25.12 -27.47 -3.75
CA THR A 416 24.27 -27.37 -2.55
C THR A 416 25.04 -26.75 -1.38
N ILE A 417 24.50 -25.69 -0.81
CA ILE A 417 24.95 -25.16 0.48
C ILE A 417 24.46 -26.09 1.58
N ASN A 418 25.38 -26.78 2.27
CA ASN A 418 25.07 -27.60 3.44
C ASN A 418 25.40 -26.82 4.72
N THR A 419 24.39 -26.47 5.51
CA THR A 419 24.51 -25.61 6.70
C THR A 419 24.72 -26.38 8.01
N ALA A 420 24.92 -27.71 7.97
CA ALA A 420 25.21 -28.54 9.13
C ALA A 420 26.61 -28.21 9.71
N ASN A 421 26.65 -27.59 10.89
CA ASN A 421 27.81 -27.34 11.76
C ASN A 421 28.49 -25.95 11.73
N VAL A 422 27.81 -24.88 11.32
CA VAL A 422 28.40 -23.53 11.36
C VAL A 422 27.72 -22.66 12.43
N THR A 423 28.51 -22.04 13.31
CA THR A 423 28.06 -20.95 14.19
C THR A 423 28.02 -19.67 13.36
N TYR A 424 26.83 -19.13 13.09
CA TYR A 424 26.66 -17.97 12.21
C TYR A 424 26.79 -16.66 13.00
N PRO A 425 27.63 -15.71 12.57
CA PRO A 425 27.52 -14.34 13.08
C PRO A 425 26.21 -13.73 12.56
N TYR A 426 25.54 -12.97 13.42
CA TYR A 426 24.29 -12.29 13.10
C TYR A 426 24.52 -11.15 12.11
N PHE A 427 23.83 -11.17 10.97
CA PHE A 427 23.91 -10.05 10.03
C PHE A 427 23.20 -8.82 10.58
N ASN A 428 23.89 -7.69 10.59
CA ASN A 428 23.37 -6.39 10.95
C ASN A 428 23.87 -5.25 10.05
N GLY A 429 24.11 -5.56 8.77
CA GLY A 429 24.62 -4.65 7.74
C GLY A 429 23.62 -4.32 6.64
N MET A 430 24.12 -3.93 5.46
CA MET A 430 23.30 -3.67 4.27
C MET A 430 23.72 -4.58 3.12
N TYR A 431 22.76 -5.05 2.32
CA TYR A 431 23.03 -5.77 1.08
C TYR A 431 22.18 -5.20 -0.05
N ASP A 432 22.85 -4.71 -1.09
CA ASP A 432 22.25 -4.22 -2.32
C ASP A 432 22.54 -5.18 -3.48
N GLY A 433 21.51 -5.80 -4.04
CA GLY A 433 21.63 -6.68 -5.21
C GLY A 433 21.90 -5.91 -6.51
N ASN A 434 21.78 -4.57 -6.50
CA ASN A 434 22.22 -3.69 -7.59
C ASN A 434 21.58 -4.00 -8.96
N GLY A 435 20.44 -4.72 -8.95
CA GLY A 435 19.75 -5.18 -10.16
C GLY A 435 20.26 -6.49 -10.76
N TYR A 436 21.30 -7.10 -10.20
CA TYR A 436 21.84 -8.39 -10.63
C TYR A 436 21.08 -9.57 -10.02
N GLU A 437 21.20 -10.74 -10.64
CA GLU A 437 20.51 -11.96 -10.23
C GLU A 437 21.37 -12.90 -9.40
N ILE A 438 20.75 -13.60 -8.47
CA ILE A 438 21.30 -14.75 -7.75
C ILE A 438 20.54 -15.99 -8.25
N ARG A 439 21.20 -16.84 -9.03
CA ARG A 439 20.59 -17.99 -9.71
C ARG A 439 20.95 -19.30 -9.06
N ASP A 440 20.01 -20.24 -9.13
CA ASP A 440 20.20 -21.66 -8.84
C ASP A 440 20.65 -21.94 -7.39
N LEU A 441 20.26 -21.05 -6.47
CA LEU A 441 20.56 -21.17 -5.04
C LEU A 441 19.95 -22.45 -4.48
N THR A 442 20.79 -23.45 -4.24
CA THR A 442 20.36 -24.73 -3.63
C THR A 442 20.82 -24.81 -2.18
N ILE A 443 19.89 -24.90 -1.24
CA ILE A 443 20.20 -25.05 0.19
C ILE A 443 19.54 -26.33 0.72
N GLU A 444 20.34 -27.24 1.28
CA GLU A 444 19.83 -28.43 1.94
C GLU A 444 20.33 -28.49 3.38
N TYR A 445 19.40 -28.56 4.34
CA TYR A 445 19.72 -28.70 5.75
C TYR A 445 18.99 -29.86 6.41
N LEU A 446 19.76 -30.75 7.06
CA LEU A 446 19.29 -31.99 7.67
C LEU A 446 19.53 -32.04 9.20
N GLY A 447 19.52 -30.89 9.89
CA GLY A 447 19.71 -30.79 11.34
C GLY A 447 18.49 -30.25 12.09
N THR A 448 18.60 -30.07 13.42
CA THR A 448 17.46 -29.76 14.31
C THR A 448 17.46 -28.35 14.91
N ASN A 449 18.45 -27.48 14.63
CA ASN A 449 18.64 -26.21 15.38
C ASN A 449 19.34 -25.07 14.59
N VAL A 450 19.10 -24.90 13.29
CA VAL A 450 19.72 -23.79 12.53
C VAL A 450 18.70 -23.18 11.57
N TYR A 451 18.69 -21.85 11.47
CA TYR A 451 17.85 -21.08 10.56
C TYR A 451 18.30 -21.24 9.10
N THR A 452 17.37 -21.32 8.16
CA THR A 452 17.71 -21.57 6.75
C THR A 452 17.39 -20.36 5.89
N GLY A 453 18.38 -19.91 5.12
CA GLY A 453 18.26 -18.86 4.11
C GLY A 453 19.61 -18.38 3.62
N LEU A 454 19.62 -17.51 2.61
CA LEU A 454 20.85 -16.83 2.16
C LEU A 454 21.49 -16.08 3.33
N PHE A 455 20.66 -15.45 4.16
CA PHE A 455 20.98 -14.88 5.46
C PHE A 455 20.28 -15.68 6.55
N PRO A 456 20.94 -16.71 7.12
CA PRO A 456 20.34 -17.56 8.15
C PRO A 456 19.76 -16.76 9.34
N CYS A 457 20.53 -15.79 9.86
CA CYS A 457 20.11 -14.97 11.01
C CYS A 457 20.46 -13.50 10.80
N VAL A 458 19.50 -12.63 11.11
CA VAL A 458 19.62 -11.16 11.03
C VAL A 458 19.26 -10.57 12.39
N ILE A 459 20.08 -9.64 12.90
CA ILE A 459 19.70 -8.79 14.03
C ILE A 459 19.05 -7.52 13.50
N ASP A 460 19.66 -6.82 12.53
CA ASP A 460 19.19 -5.51 12.06
C ASP A 460 19.79 -5.17 10.69
N GLY A 461 19.05 -5.28 9.59
CA GLY A 461 19.66 -5.11 8.27
C GLY A 461 18.77 -4.47 7.22
N VAL A 462 19.42 -3.90 6.20
CA VAL A 462 18.74 -3.36 5.01
C VAL A 462 19.09 -4.23 3.81
N PHE A 463 18.08 -4.81 3.18
CA PHE A 463 18.20 -5.68 2.00
C PHE A 463 17.47 -5.01 0.85
N GLN A 464 18.17 -4.68 -0.23
CA GLN A 464 17.55 -3.98 -1.34
C GLN A 464 17.96 -4.49 -2.71
N ASN A 465 17.06 -4.39 -3.68
CA ASN A 465 17.31 -4.71 -5.10
C ASN A 465 17.84 -6.14 -5.33
N ILE A 466 17.49 -7.08 -4.46
CA ILE A 466 17.96 -8.47 -4.53
C ILE A 466 17.00 -9.29 -5.39
N LYS A 467 17.53 -9.98 -6.41
CA LYS A 467 16.73 -10.88 -7.25
C LYS A 467 17.26 -12.31 -7.18
N ILE A 468 16.55 -13.20 -6.50
CA ILE A 468 16.88 -14.64 -6.43
C ILE A 468 15.99 -15.40 -7.40
N VAL A 469 16.58 -16.16 -8.31
CA VAL A 469 15.90 -16.90 -9.38
C VAL A 469 16.20 -18.40 -9.26
N ASN A 470 15.15 -19.23 -9.39
CA ASN A 470 15.27 -20.69 -9.35
C ASN A 470 15.97 -21.24 -8.09
N ALA A 471 15.61 -20.75 -6.91
CA ALA A 471 16.11 -21.31 -5.67
C ALA A 471 15.44 -22.67 -5.36
N ASP A 472 16.20 -23.61 -4.79
CA ASP A 472 15.67 -24.87 -4.25
C ASP A 472 16.16 -25.05 -2.82
N VAL A 473 15.27 -24.79 -1.87
CA VAL A 473 15.57 -24.84 -0.44
C VAL A 473 14.80 -25.98 0.21
N SER A 474 15.51 -26.89 0.87
CA SER A 474 14.93 -28.00 1.64
C SER A 474 15.56 -28.04 3.03
N SER A 475 14.71 -27.97 4.06
CA SER A 475 15.13 -27.85 5.46
C SER A 475 14.32 -28.75 6.38
N THR A 476 15.00 -29.42 7.31
CA THR A 476 14.37 -30.04 8.49
C THR A 476 14.38 -29.12 9.71
N ALA A 477 14.85 -27.88 9.56
CA ALA A 477 14.77 -26.85 10.60
C ALA A 477 13.41 -26.16 10.62
N GLY A 478 13.17 -25.37 11.65
CA GLY A 478 11.89 -24.70 11.89
C GLY A 478 11.92 -23.19 11.72
N HIS A 479 12.82 -22.60 10.92
CA HIS A 479 12.78 -21.16 10.60
C HIS A 479 13.43 -20.95 9.25
N ASP A 480 12.62 -20.99 8.19
CA ASP A 480 13.12 -21.13 6.83
C ASP A 480 12.60 -20.01 5.94
N GLY A 481 13.50 -19.29 5.30
CA GLY A 481 13.16 -18.42 4.18
C GLY A 481 14.29 -18.35 3.17
N ILE A 482 13.97 -18.05 1.90
CA ILE A 482 15.01 -18.07 0.86
C ILE A 482 16.02 -16.93 1.10
N LEU A 483 15.53 -15.73 1.44
CA LEU A 483 16.38 -14.60 1.75
C LEU A 483 16.85 -14.63 3.20
N ILE A 484 15.92 -14.65 4.16
CA ILE A 484 16.22 -14.60 5.60
C ILE A 484 15.57 -15.78 6.32
N GLY A 485 16.35 -16.53 7.10
CA GLY A 485 15.81 -17.58 7.96
C GLY A 485 15.08 -17.00 9.18
N ARG A 486 15.81 -16.25 10.02
CA ARG A 486 15.25 -15.63 11.22
C ARG A 486 15.79 -14.22 11.47
N ILE A 487 14.91 -13.32 11.90
CA ILE A 487 15.24 -12.01 12.44
C ILE A 487 15.06 -12.06 13.96
N TYR A 488 16.16 -11.98 14.70
CA TYR A 488 16.20 -12.22 16.14
C TYR A 488 17.44 -11.60 16.79
N ASP A 489 17.27 -11.13 18.03
CA ASP A 489 18.35 -10.66 18.90
C ASP A 489 18.24 -11.34 20.28
N GLU A 490 19.35 -11.94 20.73
CA GLU A 490 19.48 -12.62 22.01
C GLU A 490 19.57 -11.63 23.19
N ASP A 491 20.12 -10.43 22.96
CA ASP A 491 20.29 -9.39 23.97
C ASP A 491 19.05 -8.47 23.99
N SER A 492 17.94 -9.03 24.48
CA SER A 492 16.61 -8.45 24.64
C SER A 492 16.49 -7.14 25.48
N PHE A 493 17.58 -6.39 25.66
CA PHE A 493 17.63 -5.11 26.35
C PHE A 493 18.46 -4.12 25.50
N VAL A 494 17.81 -3.05 25.00
CA VAL A 494 18.40 -1.73 24.61
C VAL A 494 18.64 -1.41 23.11
N LYS A 495 18.27 -2.24 22.10
CA LYS A 495 18.41 -1.83 20.67
C LYS A 495 17.08 -1.78 19.90
N SER A 496 16.78 -0.63 19.28
CA SER A 496 15.67 -0.48 18.32
C SER A 496 16.07 -1.10 16.97
N ILE A 497 15.80 -2.40 16.82
CA ILE A 497 16.04 -3.13 15.57
C ILE A 497 15.02 -2.71 14.50
N SER A 498 15.47 -2.47 13.27
CA SER A 498 14.62 -2.07 12.14
C SER A 498 15.10 -2.73 10.84
N THR A 499 14.65 -3.97 10.61
CA THR A 499 14.99 -4.69 9.38
C THR A 499 14.10 -4.24 8.23
N GLN A 500 14.71 -3.89 7.10
CA GLN A 500 14.03 -3.43 5.90
C GLN A 500 14.39 -4.32 4.71
N ILE A 501 13.38 -4.77 3.96
CA ILE A 501 13.52 -5.52 2.72
C ILE A 501 12.78 -4.75 1.64
N ILE A 502 13.51 -4.23 0.66
CA ILE A 502 13.02 -3.24 -0.28
C ILE A 502 13.31 -3.68 -1.72
N ASN A 503 12.31 -3.73 -2.59
CA ASN A 503 12.51 -4.02 -4.01
C ASN A 503 13.24 -5.36 -4.25
N CYS A 504 12.89 -6.39 -3.48
CA CYS A 504 13.49 -7.72 -3.59
C CYS A 504 12.51 -8.72 -4.21
N SER A 505 13.00 -9.63 -5.06
CA SER A 505 12.19 -10.70 -5.64
C SER A 505 12.83 -12.07 -5.43
N VAL A 506 12.04 -13.05 -5.00
CA VAL A 506 12.45 -14.45 -4.85
C VAL A 506 11.56 -15.39 -5.66
N ASP A 507 12.19 -16.35 -6.33
CA ASP A 507 11.55 -17.37 -7.16
C ASP A 507 12.16 -18.74 -6.89
N GLY A 508 11.34 -19.80 -6.99
CA GLY A 508 11.78 -21.18 -6.81
C GLY A 508 10.89 -22.00 -5.88
N LYS A 509 11.49 -22.91 -5.10
CA LYS A 509 10.80 -23.83 -4.19
C LYS A 509 11.41 -23.79 -2.79
N LEU A 510 10.56 -23.83 -1.77
CA LEU A 510 10.94 -23.91 -0.37
C LEU A 510 10.15 -25.02 0.35
N GLN A 511 10.87 -26.01 0.88
CA GLN A 511 10.33 -27.08 1.74
C GLN A 511 10.95 -26.94 3.14
N GLY A 512 10.16 -26.53 4.13
CA GLY A 512 10.59 -26.36 5.51
C GLY A 512 9.73 -27.16 6.50
N THR A 513 9.96 -26.98 7.80
CA THR A 513 9.09 -27.58 8.83
C THR A 513 8.08 -26.58 9.39
N SER A 514 8.49 -25.67 10.27
CA SER A 514 7.69 -24.59 10.86
C SER A 514 8.29 -23.23 10.51
N TYR A 515 7.49 -22.16 10.61
CA TYR A 515 7.92 -20.78 10.36
C TYR A 515 8.62 -20.62 9.00
N VAL A 516 7.89 -20.97 7.94
CA VAL A 516 8.41 -21.05 6.58
C VAL A 516 7.86 -19.88 5.77
N GLY A 517 8.72 -19.01 5.24
CA GLY A 517 8.32 -17.85 4.44
C GLY A 517 9.15 -17.72 3.18
N GLY A 518 8.54 -17.38 2.03
CA GLY A 518 9.31 -17.24 0.78
C GLY A 518 10.51 -16.28 0.91
N LEU A 519 10.32 -15.12 1.56
CA LEU A 519 11.40 -14.18 1.87
C LEU A 519 11.99 -14.43 3.27
N VAL A 520 11.13 -14.41 4.30
CA VAL A 520 11.54 -14.42 5.72
C VAL A 520 10.86 -15.57 6.45
N GLY A 521 11.61 -16.46 7.08
CA GLY A 521 11.02 -17.53 7.90
C GLY A 521 10.33 -16.97 9.15
N ASN A 522 11.09 -16.35 10.04
CA ASN A 522 10.60 -15.87 11.34
C ASN A 522 11.13 -14.49 11.73
N HIS A 523 10.29 -13.66 12.32
CA HIS A 523 10.66 -12.38 12.91
C HIS A 523 10.12 -12.29 14.34
N THR A 524 10.98 -12.08 15.33
CA THR A 524 10.54 -12.03 16.75
C THR A 524 10.84 -10.73 17.47
N ASN A 525 11.82 -9.94 17.02
CA ASN A 525 12.29 -8.74 17.70
C ASN A 525 12.49 -7.60 16.69
N GLY A 526 12.16 -6.37 17.10
CA GLY A 526 12.31 -5.19 16.25
C GLY A 526 11.14 -4.95 15.30
N THR A 527 11.35 -4.01 14.39
CA THR A 527 10.39 -3.74 13.31
C THR A 527 10.84 -4.43 12.03
N LEU A 528 9.86 -4.94 11.27
CA LEU A 528 10.07 -5.52 9.96
C LEU A 528 9.27 -4.75 8.92
N SER A 529 9.95 -4.21 7.91
CA SER A 529 9.31 -3.58 6.75
C SER A 529 9.64 -4.35 5.48
N ILE A 530 8.60 -4.78 4.75
CA ILE A 530 8.69 -5.44 3.44
C ILE A 530 8.01 -4.53 2.44
N ILE A 531 8.78 -3.99 1.51
CA ILE A 531 8.36 -2.90 0.62
C ILE A 531 8.71 -3.26 -0.81
N HIS A 532 7.75 -3.22 -1.73
CA HIS A 532 8.00 -3.52 -3.15
C HIS A 532 8.58 -4.91 -3.42
N CYS A 533 8.24 -5.90 -2.60
CA CYS A 533 8.83 -7.23 -2.70
C CYS A 533 7.89 -8.22 -3.40
N ILE A 534 8.48 -9.20 -4.10
CA ILE A 534 7.73 -10.21 -4.86
C ILE A 534 8.22 -11.61 -4.47
N SER A 535 7.30 -12.55 -4.26
CA SER A 535 7.61 -13.98 -4.08
C SER A 535 6.76 -14.85 -4.99
N SER A 536 7.39 -15.53 -5.96
CA SER A 536 6.75 -16.56 -6.80
C SER A 536 7.05 -17.98 -6.31
N VAL A 537 7.44 -18.12 -5.03
CA VAL A 537 7.96 -19.36 -4.47
C VAL A 537 6.85 -20.37 -4.18
N ASP A 538 7.06 -21.63 -4.55
CA ASP A 538 6.29 -22.76 -4.06
C ASP A 538 6.76 -23.12 -2.64
N VAL A 539 6.02 -22.67 -1.63
CA VAL A 539 6.32 -22.84 -0.22
C VAL A 539 5.52 -24.00 0.37
N SER A 540 6.21 -24.93 1.03
CA SER A 540 5.56 -26.01 1.79
C SER A 540 6.20 -26.19 3.16
N GLY A 541 5.37 -26.36 4.19
CA GLY A 541 5.78 -26.66 5.56
C GLY A 541 5.17 -27.96 6.06
N THR A 542 5.89 -28.70 6.90
CA THR A 542 5.32 -29.88 7.58
C THR A 542 4.64 -29.55 8.91
N ASP A 543 4.78 -28.31 9.38
CA ASP A 543 4.29 -27.78 10.66
C ASP A 543 3.75 -26.34 10.49
N ASN A 544 3.60 -25.60 11.58
CA ASN A 544 2.85 -24.35 11.66
C ASN A 544 3.55 -23.14 11.03
N TYR A 545 2.73 -22.18 10.58
CA TYR A 545 3.11 -20.86 10.05
C TYR A 545 3.88 -20.93 8.75
N VAL A 546 3.14 -21.05 7.65
CA VAL A 546 3.67 -21.05 6.29
C VAL A 546 3.13 -19.83 5.55
N GLY A 547 4.02 -18.97 5.06
CA GLY A 547 3.70 -17.74 4.37
C GLY A 547 4.34 -17.64 2.99
N GLY A 548 3.69 -16.99 2.03
CA GLY A 548 4.34 -16.72 0.74
C GLY A 548 5.47 -15.68 0.82
N LEU A 549 5.38 -14.71 1.74
CA LEU A 549 6.48 -13.77 2.04
C LEU A 549 7.12 -14.07 3.39
N VAL A 550 6.31 -14.11 4.46
CA VAL A 550 6.80 -14.24 5.84
C VAL A 550 6.10 -15.41 6.53
N GLY A 551 6.86 -16.33 7.14
CA GLY A 551 6.28 -17.41 7.92
C GLY A 551 5.53 -16.88 9.14
N PHE A 552 6.23 -16.24 10.07
CA PHE A 552 5.61 -15.65 11.26
C PHE A 552 6.30 -14.38 11.74
N SER A 553 5.51 -13.45 12.26
CA SER A 553 6.02 -12.19 12.81
C SER A 553 5.44 -11.86 14.19
N SER A 554 6.29 -11.69 15.20
CA SER A 554 5.91 -11.32 16.57
C SER A 554 6.68 -10.12 17.14
N GLY A 555 7.46 -9.41 16.33
CA GLY A 555 8.09 -8.16 16.77
C GLY A 555 7.04 -7.06 17.02
N PRO A 556 7.42 -5.91 17.62
CA PRO A 556 6.50 -4.81 17.91
C PRO A 556 5.78 -4.23 16.68
N SER A 557 6.37 -4.29 15.49
CA SER A 557 5.73 -3.79 14.26
C SER A 557 6.12 -4.60 13.03
N THR A 558 5.14 -4.86 12.16
CA THR A 558 5.33 -5.47 10.84
C THR A 558 4.54 -4.69 9.80
N LEU A 559 5.23 -4.23 8.75
CA LEU A 559 4.65 -3.57 7.58
C LEU A 559 4.92 -4.41 6.34
N VAL A 560 3.86 -4.75 5.60
CA VAL A 560 3.94 -5.25 4.23
C VAL A 560 3.29 -4.20 3.34
N TYR A 561 4.09 -3.60 2.47
CA TYR A 561 3.68 -2.50 1.61
C TYR A 561 3.98 -2.80 0.15
N ASN A 562 2.99 -2.61 -0.72
CA ASN A 562 3.08 -2.77 -2.16
C ASN A 562 3.87 -4.03 -2.57
N SER A 563 3.59 -5.14 -1.91
CA SER A 563 4.30 -6.40 -2.07
C SER A 563 3.34 -7.49 -2.51
N SER A 564 3.86 -8.53 -3.18
CA SER A 564 3.03 -9.59 -3.73
C SER A 564 3.59 -11.00 -3.64
N SER A 565 2.69 -11.98 -3.63
CA SER A 565 3.02 -13.40 -3.72
C SER A 565 2.11 -14.16 -4.69
N SER A 566 2.64 -15.19 -5.37
CA SER A 566 1.89 -15.91 -6.43
C SER A 566 2.15 -17.42 -6.56
N GLY A 567 3.05 -18.01 -5.77
CA GLY A 567 3.32 -19.46 -5.77
C GLY A 567 2.31 -20.28 -4.96
N SER A 568 2.49 -21.60 -4.88
CA SER A 568 1.69 -22.47 -4.02
C SER A 568 2.17 -22.37 -2.57
N VAL A 569 1.28 -22.19 -1.59
CA VAL A 569 1.62 -22.13 -0.16
C VAL A 569 0.83 -23.21 0.58
N LYS A 570 1.53 -24.23 1.11
CA LYS A 570 0.91 -25.42 1.70
C LYS A 570 1.48 -25.78 3.07
N SER A 571 0.64 -26.25 3.99
CA SER A 571 1.10 -26.89 5.23
C SER A 571 0.32 -28.16 5.54
N SER A 572 1.00 -29.14 6.13
CA SER A 572 0.34 -30.29 6.76
C SER A 572 -0.12 -30.04 8.20
N GLN A 573 -0.06 -28.79 8.69
CA GLN A 573 -0.57 -28.34 9.99
C GLN A 573 -1.30 -26.98 9.81
N ASN A 574 -1.28 -26.10 10.82
CA ASN A 574 -2.45 -25.26 11.07
C ASN A 574 -2.48 -24.00 10.21
N ASN A 575 -1.46 -23.13 10.30
CA ASN A 575 -1.59 -21.75 9.85
C ASN A 575 -0.86 -21.47 8.55
N VAL A 576 -1.61 -21.12 7.50
CA VAL A 576 -1.06 -20.83 6.18
C VAL A 576 -1.64 -19.53 5.64
N GLY A 577 -0.78 -18.63 5.15
CA GLY A 577 -1.23 -17.43 4.48
C GLY A 577 -0.43 -17.04 3.24
N GLY A 578 -1.08 -16.32 2.31
CA GLY A 578 -0.44 -15.98 1.06
C GLY A 578 0.71 -14.97 1.21
N LEU A 579 0.59 -14.01 2.12
CA LEU A 579 1.68 -13.09 2.48
C LEU A 579 2.33 -13.51 3.80
N LEU A 580 1.52 -13.66 4.85
CA LEU A 580 1.96 -14.01 6.21
C LEU A 580 1.31 -15.32 6.69
N GLY A 581 2.10 -16.27 7.16
CA GLY A 581 1.56 -17.45 7.86
C GLY A 581 0.85 -17.08 9.17
N GLY A 582 1.38 -16.11 9.90
CA GLY A 582 0.67 -15.46 11.00
C GLY A 582 1.46 -14.35 11.70
N GLY A 583 0.83 -13.68 12.67
CA GLY A 583 1.53 -12.70 13.50
C GLY A 583 0.89 -12.39 14.85
N GLY A 584 1.71 -11.88 15.78
CA GLY A 584 1.31 -11.51 17.14
C GLY A 584 2.08 -12.22 18.25
N LEU A 585 1.75 -11.89 19.51
CA LEU A 585 2.40 -12.45 20.69
C LEU A 585 1.61 -13.64 21.25
N ALA A 586 2.31 -14.74 21.56
CA ALA A 586 1.70 -15.90 22.20
C ALA A 586 1.46 -15.71 23.72
N TYR A 587 2.08 -14.71 24.37
CA TYR A 587 2.02 -14.50 25.82
C TYR A 587 1.98 -13.01 26.20
N SER A 588 1.10 -12.66 27.15
CA SER A 588 0.87 -11.30 27.62
C SER A 588 1.98 -10.80 28.55
N SER A 589 2.71 -9.78 28.11
CA SER A 589 3.53 -8.87 28.96
C SER A 589 4.31 -7.81 28.17
N SER A 590 4.15 -7.70 26.85
CA SER A 590 4.94 -6.82 25.97
C SER A 590 4.03 -5.87 25.16
N PRO A 591 4.54 -4.76 24.59
CA PRO A 591 3.71 -3.79 23.87
C PRO A 591 2.96 -4.45 22.69
N ARG A 592 1.74 -3.96 22.42
CA ARG A 592 0.87 -4.48 21.35
C ARG A 592 1.63 -4.55 20.01
N HIS A 593 1.57 -5.69 19.34
CA HIS A 593 2.11 -5.83 17.98
C HIS A 593 1.25 -5.04 17.00
N SER A 594 1.86 -4.18 16.18
CA SER A 594 1.19 -3.51 15.06
C SER A 594 1.47 -4.27 13.76
N LEU A 595 0.45 -4.89 13.17
CA LEU A 595 0.57 -5.57 11.88
C LEU A 595 -0.20 -4.77 10.82
N THR A 596 0.48 -4.35 9.76
CA THR A 596 -0.15 -3.59 8.66
C THR A 596 0.18 -4.22 7.31
N ILE A 597 -0.84 -4.52 6.53
CA ILE A 597 -0.75 -4.87 5.11
C ILE A 597 -1.41 -3.74 4.33
N LEU A 598 -0.66 -3.12 3.43
CA LEU A 598 -1.08 -1.96 2.66
C LEU A 598 -0.70 -2.13 1.19
N ASP A 599 -1.66 -1.85 0.29
CA ASP A 599 -1.49 -1.89 -1.17
C ASP A 599 -0.87 -3.20 -1.68
N SER A 600 -1.05 -4.31 -0.97
CA SER A 600 -0.35 -5.58 -1.23
C SER A 600 -1.31 -6.65 -1.75
N SER A 601 -0.79 -7.67 -2.44
CA SER A 601 -1.65 -8.68 -3.03
C SER A 601 -1.10 -10.09 -3.00
N SER A 602 -1.98 -11.09 -2.99
CA SER A 602 -1.59 -12.49 -3.13
C SER A 602 -2.48 -13.18 -4.14
N SER A 603 -1.89 -14.04 -4.98
CA SER A 603 -2.61 -14.94 -5.85
C SER A 603 -2.25 -16.41 -5.60
N CYS A 604 -1.77 -16.71 -4.39
CA CYS A 604 -1.31 -18.03 -4.04
C CYS A 604 -2.45 -19.06 -4.02
N LEU A 605 -2.15 -20.30 -4.42
CA LEU A 605 -2.93 -21.47 -4.04
C LEU A 605 -2.62 -21.79 -2.57
N ILE A 606 -3.62 -21.79 -1.70
CA ILE A 606 -3.43 -21.97 -0.26
C ILE A 606 -4.11 -23.24 0.23
N GLU A 607 -3.33 -24.12 0.85
CA GLU A 607 -3.84 -25.33 1.50
C GLU A 607 -3.29 -25.45 2.92
N ALA A 608 -4.18 -25.53 3.91
CA ALA A 608 -3.83 -25.70 5.32
C ALA A 608 -4.56 -26.91 5.94
N MET A 609 -4.14 -27.32 7.13
CA MET A 609 -4.90 -28.28 7.93
C MET A 609 -6.05 -27.59 8.69
N GLU A 610 -5.80 -26.43 9.31
CA GLU A 610 -6.79 -25.75 10.18
C GLU A 610 -7.13 -24.32 9.77
N ASN A 611 -6.16 -23.43 9.59
CA ASN A 611 -6.35 -22.00 9.34
C ASN A 611 -5.66 -21.57 8.04
N ALA A 612 -6.46 -21.15 7.07
CA ALA A 612 -5.99 -20.76 5.75
C ALA A 612 -6.48 -19.34 5.42
N GLY A 613 -5.56 -18.44 5.04
CA GLY A 613 -5.90 -17.06 4.73
C GLY A 613 -5.23 -16.55 3.46
N GLY A 614 -5.97 -15.96 2.53
CA GLY A 614 -5.40 -15.44 1.27
C GLY A 614 -4.23 -14.47 1.44
N LEU A 615 -4.26 -13.63 2.48
CA LEU A 615 -3.15 -12.74 2.88
C LEU A 615 -2.50 -13.22 4.18
N ILE A 616 -3.28 -13.45 5.25
CA ILE A 616 -2.79 -13.81 6.57
C ILE A 616 -3.46 -15.09 7.07
N GLY A 617 -2.69 -16.11 7.41
CA GLY A 617 -3.24 -17.35 7.99
C GLY A 617 -3.90 -17.12 9.36
N TYR A 618 -3.15 -16.52 10.30
CA TYR A 618 -3.59 -16.41 11.69
C TYR A 618 -3.10 -15.13 12.41
N ILE A 619 -3.99 -14.43 13.10
CA ILE A 619 -3.69 -13.24 13.92
C ILE A 619 -3.85 -13.58 15.41
N TRP A 620 -2.74 -13.54 16.17
CA TRP A 620 -2.68 -13.82 17.60
C TRP A 620 -3.14 -12.64 18.47
N PHE A 621 -3.28 -12.90 19.77
CA PHE A 621 -3.67 -11.92 20.78
C PHE A 621 -2.76 -10.67 20.77
N GLU A 622 -3.28 -9.58 21.33
CA GLU A 622 -2.56 -8.30 21.53
C GLU A 622 -1.96 -7.69 20.24
N SER A 623 -2.57 -7.96 19.08
CA SER A 623 -2.13 -7.47 17.78
C SER A 623 -3.18 -6.56 17.15
N ASN A 624 -2.86 -5.28 16.94
CA ASN A 624 -3.71 -4.43 16.11
C ASN A 624 -3.35 -4.71 14.65
N ALA A 625 -4.26 -5.34 13.91
CA ALA A 625 -4.06 -5.66 12.51
C ALA A 625 -4.85 -4.71 11.61
N GLY A 626 -4.20 -4.17 10.57
CA GLY A 626 -4.84 -3.34 9.55
C GLY A 626 -4.53 -3.88 8.16
N ILE A 627 -5.57 -4.12 7.36
CA ILE A 627 -5.48 -4.52 5.96
C ILE A 627 -6.17 -3.45 5.12
N TYR A 628 -5.39 -2.77 4.28
CA TYR A 628 -5.83 -1.61 3.53
C TYR A 628 -5.49 -1.78 2.06
N ASN A 629 -6.46 -1.53 1.16
CA ASN A 629 -6.26 -1.56 -0.28
C ASN A 629 -5.56 -2.85 -0.78
N SER A 630 -5.77 -3.97 -0.09
CA SER A 630 -4.98 -5.18 -0.30
C SER A 630 -5.86 -6.32 -0.75
N ASN A 631 -5.36 -7.12 -1.69
CA ASN A 631 -6.23 -7.96 -2.50
C ASN A 631 -5.76 -9.42 -2.58
N TYR A 632 -6.71 -10.34 -2.60
CA TYR A 632 -6.44 -11.76 -2.86
C TYR A 632 -7.22 -12.29 -4.05
N VAL A 633 -6.58 -13.07 -4.93
CA VAL A 633 -7.26 -13.78 -6.02
C VAL A 633 -6.69 -15.19 -6.15
N GLY A 634 -7.42 -16.19 -5.67
CA GLY A 634 -6.94 -17.57 -5.70
C GLY A 634 -7.90 -18.57 -5.07
N SER A 635 -7.38 -19.72 -4.67
CA SER A 635 -8.13 -20.73 -3.93
C SER A 635 -7.54 -20.94 -2.54
N VAL A 636 -8.41 -20.88 -1.52
CA VAL A 636 -8.08 -21.15 -0.12
C VAL A 636 -8.83 -22.39 0.33
N ALA A 637 -8.11 -23.39 0.82
CA ALA A 637 -8.71 -24.63 1.31
C ALA A 637 -8.10 -25.10 2.64
N THR A 638 -8.94 -25.62 3.54
CA THR A 638 -8.50 -26.46 4.67
C THR A 638 -8.80 -27.94 4.39
N THR A 639 -7.98 -28.85 4.90
CA THR A 639 -7.94 -30.25 4.41
C THR A 639 -8.37 -31.32 5.41
N THR A 640 -8.51 -31.01 6.70
CA THR A 640 -8.91 -32.01 7.70
C THR A 640 -10.16 -31.59 8.47
N PRO A 641 -11.24 -32.40 8.45
CA PRO A 641 -12.36 -32.24 9.37
C PRO A 641 -11.89 -32.55 10.80
N MET A 642 -12.08 -31.67 11.79
CA MET A 642 -11.76 -32.01 13.17
C MET A 642 -12.78 -33.07 13.64
N GLY A 643 -12.33 -34.32 13.78
CA GLY A 643 -13.19 -35.38 14.30
C GLY A 643 -13.81 -34.97 15.63
N THR A 644 -15.15 -34.89 15.67
CA THR A 644 -16.03 -34.66 16.84
C THR A 644 -15.32 -34.29 18.15
N ARG A 645 -14.90 -33.03 18.30
CA ARG A 645 -14.75 -32.43 19.62
C ARG A 645 -16.11 -31.86 20.00
N SER A 646 -16.67 -32.34 21.10
CA SER A 646 -17.98 -31.91 21.58
C SER A 646 -18.05 -30.39 21.67
N ALA A 647 -18.92 -29.77 20.87
CA ALA A 647 -19.39 -28.41 21.07
C ALA A 647 -20.06 -28.33 22.45
N SER A 648 -19.27 -28.08 23.50
CA SER A 648 -19.82 -27.80 24.81
C SER A 648 -20.38 -26.38 24.79
N PHE A 649 -21.71 -26.32 24.87
CA PHE A 649 -22.51 -25.19 25.34
C PHE A 649 -21.69 -24.35 26.35
N PHE A 650 -21.34 -23.11 25.97
CA PHE A 650 -20.64 -22.05 26.75
C PHE A 650 -19.11 -21.83 26.62
N GLY A 651 -18.35 -22.35 25.64
CA GLY A 651 -16.94 -21.95 25.56
C GLY A 651 -16.13 -22.45 24.37
N MET A 652 -16.02 -21.57 23.36
CA MET A 652 -15.08 -21.48 22.23
C MET A 652 -13.91 -22.50 22.18
N GLN A 653 -13.99 -23.44 21.24
CA GLN A 653 -12.83 -23.95 20.48
C GLN A 653 -13.16 -23.79 19.00
N MET A 654 -13.05 -22.56 18.48
CA MET A 654 -13.14 -22.29 17.04
C MET A 654 -11.71 -22.25 16.49
N ASP A 655 -11.05 -23.41 16.43
CA ASP A 655 -9.61 -23.47 16.16
C ASP A 655 -9.27 -23.51 14.65
N SER A 656 -10.27 -23.62 13.77
CA SER A 656 -10.12 -23.66 12.30
C SER A 656 -10.92 -22.56 11.59
N GLY A 657 -10.41 -22.07 10.46
CA GLY A 657 -11.04 -21.03 9.66
C GLY A 657 -10.38 -20.83 8.30
N ALA A 658 -11.20 -20.81 7.23
CA ALA A 658 -10.75 -20.51 5.87
C ALA A 658 -11.24 -19.11 5.46
N GLY A 659 -10.32 -18.22 5.10
CA GLY A 659 -10.61 -16.83 4.74
C GLY A 659 -9.93 -16.38 3.45
N GLY A 660 -10.64 -15.68 2.57
CA GLY A 660 -10.00 -15.13 1.37
C GLY A 660 -8.99 -14.01 1.66
N LEU A 661 -9.05 -13.34 2.82
CA LEU A 661 -7.96 -12.45 3.29
C LEU A 661 -7.31 -13.00 4.57
N VAL A 662 -8.11 -13.35 5.58
CA VAL A 662 -7.62 -13.78 6.89
C VAL A 662 -8.30 -15.08 7.35
N GLY A 663 -7.51 -16.10 7.67
CA GLY A 663 -8.06 -17.38 8.17
C GLY A 663 -8.73 -17.23 9.53
N ASN A 664 -7.95 -16.85 10.55
CA ASN A 664 -8.44 -16.74 11.93
C ASN A 664 -7.89 -15.49 12.66
N ILE A 665 -8.73 -14.90 13.51
CA ILE A 665 -8.46 -13.66 14.25
C ILE A 665 -8.71 -13.81 15.75
N ARG A 666 -7.72 -13.45 16.58
CA ARG A 666 -7.83 -13.31 18.05
C ARG A 666 -7.55 -11.90 18.57
N SER A 667 -7.60 -10.88 17.72
CA SER A 667 -7.35 -9.50 18.14
C SER A 667 -8.06 -8.46 17.27
N ASP A 668 -7.89 -7.18 17.61
CA ASP A 668 -8.56 -6.07 16.93
C ASP A 668 -8.06 -5.98 15.49
N THR A 669 -8.97 -6.08 14.51
CA THR A 669 -8.62 -6.09 13.09
C THR A 669 -9.54 -5.17 12.28
N LEU A 670 -8.93 -4.31 11.45
CA LEU A 670 -9.61 -3.47 10.47
C LEU A 670 -9.26 -3.94 9.06
N ILE A 671 -10.28 -4.21 8.26
CA ILE A 671 -10.17 -4.46 6.82
C ILE A 671 -10.89 -3.33 6.10
N GLN A 672 -10.18 -2.63 5.22
CA GLN A 672 -10.74 -1.49 4.50
C GLN A 672 -10.30 -1.47 3.03
N ASN A 673 -11.22 -1.09 2.14
CA ASN A 673 -10.96 -0.93 0.70
C ASN A 673 -10.29 -2.16 0.06
N SER A 674 -10.59 -3.35 0.58
CA SER A 674 -9.86 -4.58 0.23
C SER A 674 -10.78 -5.54 -0.50
N TYR A 675 -10.22 -6.34 -1.41
CA TYR A 675 -10.98 -7.26 -2.25
C TYR A 675 -10.42 -8.67 -2.19
N ALA A 676 -11.28 -9.68 -2.13
CA ALA A 676 -10.86 -11.06 -2.35
C ALA A 676 -11.74 -11.77 -3.39
N ALA A 677 -11.18 -12.74 -4.11
CA ALA A 677 -11.94 -13.54 -5.06
C ALA A 677 -11.40 -14.95 -5.25
N GLY A 678 -12.29 -15.80 -5.76
CA GLY A 678 -12.05 -17.22 -5.99
C GLY A 678 -12.72 -18.09 -4.94
N THR A 679 -12.21 -19.30 -4.72
CA THR A 679 -12.88 -20.32 -3.90
C THR A 679 -12.33 -20.33 -2.49
N VAL A 680 -13.22 -20.35 -1.49
CA VAL A 680 -12.88 -20.52 -0.07
C VAL A 680 -13.58 -21.77 0.47
N GLU A 681 -12.80 -22.78 0.84
CA GLU A 681 -13.30 -24.07 1.30
C GLU A 681 -12.77 -24.38 2.70
N SER A 682 -13.67 -24.53 3.67
CA SER A 682 -13.34 -25.10 4.99
C SER A 682 -13.79 -26.55 5.05
N ALA A 683 -12.86 -27.48 5.34
CA ALA A 683 -13.17 -28.88 5.64
C ALA A 683 -13.90 -29.07 6.98
N ASP A 684 -14.11 -28.00 7.74
CA ASP A 684 -14.83 -27.99 9.01
C ASP A 684 -15.65 -26.70 9.15
N PHE A 685 -15.56 -26.05 10.31
CA PHE A 685 -16.26 -24.83 10.67
C PHE A 685 -15.63 -23.59 10.02
N GLY A 686 -16.41 -22.55 9.76
CA GLY A 686 -15.90 -21.20 9.53
C GLY A 686 -15.24 -20.97 8.17
N ALA A 687 -16.06 -20.70 7.15
CA ALA A 687 -15.58 -20.27 5.83
C ALA A 687 -16.06 -18.84 5.53
N GLY A 688 -15.13 -17.95 5.21
CA GLY A 688 -15.44 -16.55 4.92
C GLY A 688 -14.74 -16.03 3.68
N GLY A 689 -15.44 -15.33 2.80
CA GLY A 689 -14.78 -14.76 1.62
C GLY A 689 -13.68 -13.74 1.96
N LEU A 690 -13.78 -13.03 3.09
CA LEU A 690 -12.67 -12.22 3.63
C LEU A 690 -12.07 -12.84 4.90
N VAL A 691 -12.90 -13.20 5.88
CA VAL A 691 -12.48 -13.68 7.20
C VAL A 691 -13.15 -15.00 7.55
N GLY A 692 -12.38 -16.06 7.76
CA GLY A 692 -12.93 -17.36 8.17
C GLY A 692 -13.58 -17.31 9.55
N CYS A 693 -12.75 -17.18 10.59
CA CYS A 693 -13.18 -17.16 11.99
C CYS A 693 -12.59 -15.98 12.77
N LYS A 694 -13.35 -15.49 13.75
CA LYS A 694 -12.86 -14.52 14.74
C LYS A 694 -13.36 -14.84 16.14
N ILE A 695 -12.42 -14.96 17.07
CA ILE A 695 -12.67 -15.44 18.43
C ILE A 695 -12.62 -14.28 19.43
N GLU A 696 -11.72 -13.32 19.26
CA GLU A 696 -11.52 -12.22 20.21
C GLU A 696 -11.17 -10.90 19.49
N GLY A 697 -11.27 -9.78 20.21
CA GLY A 697 -11.05 -8.43 19.68
C GLY A 697 -12.28 -7.81 19.01
N VAL A 698 -12.11 -6.70 18.29
CA VAL A 698 -13.11 -6.05 17.43
C VAL A 698 -12.76 -6.31 15.97
N LEU A 699 -13.74 -6.71 15.15
CA LEU A 699 -13.55 -6.85 13.70
C LEU A 699 -14.38 -5.76 13.00
N THR A 700 -13.71 -4.95 12.19
CA THR A 700 -14.36 -3.95 11.34
C THR A 700 -14.01 -4.22 9.88
N ILE A 701 -15.02 -4.25 9.03
CA ILE A 701 -14.90 -4.39 7.57
C ILE A 701 -15.60 -3.20 6.93
N ALA A 702 -14.87 -2.41 6.16
CA ALA A 702 -15.38 -1.22 5.50
C ALA A 702 -15.03 -1.22 4.01
N ASP A 703 -15.99 -0.86 3.16
CA ASP A 703 -15.78 -0.62 1.73
C ASP A 703 -15.03 -1.77 1.02
N SER A 704 -15.27 -3.01 1.45
CA SER A 704 -14.53 -4.19 1.02
C SER A 704 -15.46 -5.20 0.35
N CYS A 705 -14.93 -6.01 -0.55
CA CYS A 705 -15.77 -6.93 -1.31
C CYS A 705 -15.17 -8.30 -1.56
N PHE A 706 -16.06 -9.28 -1.75
CA PHE A 706 -15.70 -10.63 -2.13
C PHE A 706 -16.48 -11.10 -3.36
N ASP A 707 -15.80 -11.73 -4.32
CA ASP A 707 -16.44 -12.35 -5.49
C ASP A 707 -15.98 -13.80 -5.67
N GLY A 708 -16.82 -14.76 -5.30
CA GLY A 708 -16.49 -16.17 -5.39
C GLY A 708 -17.36 -17.09 -4.56
N ASP A 709 -17.02 -18.38 -4.57
CA ASP A 709 -17.79 -19.40 -3.86
C ASP A 709 -17.18 -19.69 -2.48
N VAL A 710 -18.04 -19.81 -1.47
CA VAL A 710 -17.66 -20.11 -0.08
C VAL A 710 -18.34 -21.41 0.35
N THR A 711 -17.55 -22.38 0.81
CA THR A 711 -18.07 -23.67 1.29
C THR A 711 -17.53 -23.99 2.68
N ALA A 712 -18.42 -24.31 3.63
CA ALA A 712 -18.06 -24.90 4.91
C ALA A 712 -18.67 -26.31 5.03
N ALA A 713 -17.85 -27.31 5.35
CA ALA A 713 -18.32 -28.69 5.45
C ALA A 713 -19.23 -28.93 6.66
N THR A 714 -19.05 -28.18 7.75
CA THR A 714 -19.91 -28.24 8.95
C THR A 714 -20.74 -26.98 9.07
N ASP A 715 -20.40 -26.04 9.95
CA ASP A 715 -21.22 -24.85 10.21
C ASP A 715 -20.47 -23.54 9.91
N GLY A 716 -21.23 -22.46 9.72
CA GLY A 716 -20.69 -21.10 9.71
C GLY A 716 -19.98 -20.71 8.41
N ALA A 717 -20.73 -20.33 7.39
CA ALA A 717 -20.15 -19.70 6.20
C ALA A 717 -20.80 -18.35 5.86
N GLY A 718 -19.97 -17.43 5.40
CA GLY A 718 -20.41 -16.13 4.90
C GLY A 718 -19.56 -15.61 3.74
N GLY A 719 -20.16 -14.88 2.82
CA GLY A 719 -19.42 -14.26 1.71
C GLY A 719 -18.37 -13.25 2.17
N LEU A 720 -18.49 -12.66 3.36
CA LEU A 720 -17.41 -11.86 3.97
C LEU A 720 -16.84 -12.54 5.21
N VAL A 721 -17.70 -12.99 6.13
CA VAL A 721 -17.30 -13.52 7.44
C VAL A 721 -18.00 -14.84 7.71
N GLY A 722 -17.24 -15.90 7.99
CA GLY A 722 -17.80 -17.19 8.39
C GLY A 722 -18.45 -17.12 9.77
N SER A 723 -17.64 -16.93 10.81
CA SER A 723 -18.13 -16.86 12.19
C SER A 723 -17.32 -15.91 13.06
N THR A 724 -17.98 -15.21 13.98
CA THR A 724 -17.35 -14.14 14.78
C THR A 724 -17.94 -13.96 16.18
N ASN A 725 -17.17 -13.37 17.08
CA ASN A 725 -17.64 -12.75 18.33
C ASN A 725 -17.82 -11.23 18.14
N GLY A 726 -18.74 -10.87 17.26
CA GLY A 726 -19.09 -9.49 16.94
C GLY A 726 -18.27 -8.85 15.82
N VAL A 727 -18.96 -8.06 15.01
CA VAL A 727 -18.44 -7.47 13.77
C VAL A 727 -19.20 -6.20 13.39
N ASP A 728 -18.46 -5.23 12.85
CA ASP A 728 -19.00 -4.05 12.17
C ASP A 728 -18.68 -4.15 10.67
N ILE A 729 -19.71 -4.24 9.83
CA ILE A 729 -19.60 -4.30 8.36
C ILE A 729 -20.26 -3.05 7.78
N SER A 730 -19.56 -2.31 6.93
CA SER A 730 -20.11 -1.10 6.31
C SER A 730 -19.67 -0.95 4.85
N GLY A 731 -20.57 -0.50 3.97
CA GLY A 731 -20.24 -0.22 2.56
C GLY A 731 -19.71 -1.44 1.79
N SER A 732 -19.94 -2.65 2.28
CA SER A 732 -19.25 -3.86 1.82
C SER A 732 -20.19 -4.80 1.07
N SER A 733 -19.65 -5.62 0.18
CA SER A 733 -20.48 -6.51 -0.64
C SER A 733 -19.86 -7.88 -0.91
N ALA A 734 -20.69 -8.89 -1.10
CA ALA A 734 -20.21 -10.19 -1.57
C ALA A 734 -21.12 -10.78 -2.66
N SER A 735 -20.54 -11.58 -3.54
CA SER A 735 -21.25 -12.35 -4.56
C SER A 735 -20.72 -13.77 -4.68
N GLY A 736 -21.58 -14.66 -5.19
CA GLY A 736 -21.28 -16.07 -5.45
C GLY A 736 -22.17 -17.03 -4.66
N ILE A 737 -21.75 -18.29 -4.55
CA ILE A 737 -22.52 -19.33 -3.86
C ILE A 737 -21.93 -19.58 -2.46
N VAL A 738 -22.78 -19.51 -1.44
CA VAL A 738 -22.44 -19.91 -0.07
C VAL A 738 -23.10 -21.26 0.22
N THR A 739 -22.29 -22.28 0.54
CA THR A 739 -22.75 -23.65 0.81
C THR A 739 -22.29 -24.13 2.19
N VAL A 740 -23.20 -24.68 2.98
CA VAL A 740 -22.90 -25.14 4.36
C VAL A 740 -23.51 -26.52 4.63
N GLY A 741 -22.71 -27.46 5.14
CA GLY A 741 -23.20 -28.83 5.47
C GLY A 741 -24.04 -28.93 6.75
N GLY A 742 -24.10 -27.85 7.53
CA GLY A 742 -24.82 -27.73 8.80
C GLY A 742 -25.52 -26.36 8.92
N ASP A 743 -25.37 -25.71 10.06
CA ASP A 743 -26.07 -24.48 10.42
C ASP A 743 -25.27 -23.21 10.03
N TYR A 744 -25.93 -22.04 10.12
CA TYR A 744 -25.29 -20.71 10.07
C TYR A 744 -24.68 -20.32 8.71
N ALA A 745 -25.51 -20.31 7.66
CA ALA A 745 -25.12 -19.80 6.34
C ALA A 745 -25.68 -18.38 6.12
N GLY A 746 -24.84 -17.45 5.69
CA GLY A 746 -25.24 -16.08 5.36
C GLY A 746 -24.57 -15.56 4.10
N GLY A 747 -25.21 -14.63 3.39
CA GLY A 747 -24.58 -14.00 2.23
C GLY A 747 -23.33 -13.18 2.58
N LEU A 748 -23.36 -12.41 3.67
CA LEU A 748 -22.19 -11.67 4.19
C LEU A 748 -21.63 -12.31 5.45
N LEU A 749 -22.50 -12.68 6.38
CA LEU A 749 -22.12 -13.15 7.71
C LEU A 749 -22.81 -14.48 8.04
N GLY A 750 -22.03 -15.54 8.29
CA GLY A 750 -22.60 -16.81 8.75
C GLY A 750 -23.21 -16.71 10.14
N ASN A 751 -22.41 -16.49 11.18
CA ASN A 751 -22.91 -16.31 12.55
C ASN A 751 -22.09 -15.32 13.38
N THR A 752 -22.77 -14.60 14.28
CA THR A 752 -22.13 -13.91 15.40
C THR A 752 -22.71 -14.31 16.76
N TYR A 753 -21.86 -14.61 17.73
CA TYR A 753 -22.27 -14.92 19.11
C TYR A 753 -22.53 -13.68 19.96
N LEU A 754 -22.06 -12.52 19.52
CA LEU A 754 -22.28 -11.23 20.16
C LEU A 754 -23.12 -10.33 19.26
N SER A 755 -22.89 -9.03 19.28
CA SER A 755 -23.60 -8.07 18.43
C SER A 755 -23.00 -7.99 17.03
N ALA A 756 -23.83 -7.71 16.02
CA ALA A 756 -23.36 -7.29 14.71
C ALA A 756 -23.94 -5.93 14.36
N LYS A 757 -23.14 -5.11 13.68
CA LYS A 757 -23.58 -3.88 13.02
C LYS A 757 -23.30 -4.00 11.54
N ILE A 758 -24.32 -3.97 10.70
CA ILE A 758 -24.19 -4.11 9.24
C ILE A 758 -24.91 -2.94 8.59
N GLU A 759 -24.20 -2.10 7.86
CA GLU A 759 -24.77 -0.89 7.24
C GLU A 759 -24.39 -0.82 5.77
N LYS A 760 -25.30 -0.36 4.90
CA LYS A 760 -24.99 -0.05 3.48
C LYS A 760 -24.30 -1.20 2.74
N SER A 761 -24.67 -2.43 3.05
CA SER A 761 -23.96 -3.62 2.59
C SER A 761 -24.89 -4.52 1.77
N SER A 762 -24.32 -5.32 0.86
CA SER A 762 -25.14 -6.09 -0.09
C SER A 762 -24.59 -7.47 -0.41
N PHE A 763 -25.49 -8.44 -0.59
CA PHE A 763 -25.14 -9.75 -1.12
C PHE A 763 -25.97 -10.11 -2.35
N ALA A 764 -25.33 -10.73 -3.35
CA ALA A 764 -25.98 -11.25 -4.54
C ALA A 764 -25.49 -12.67 -4.87
N GLY A 765 -26.38 -13.66 -4.79
CA GLY A 765 -25.95 -15.05 -4.97
C GLY A 765 -26.94 -16.11 -4.49
N ASN A 766 -26.44 -17.30 -4.21
CA ASN A 766 -27.24 -18.37 -3.61
C ASN A 766 -26.66 -18.72 -2.24
N VAL A 767 -27.54 -18.97 -1.26
CA VAL A 767 -27.16 -19.43 0.08
C VAL A 767 -27.87 -20.75 0.35
N ILE A 768 -27.11 -21.83 0.50
CA ILE A 768 -27.61 -23.19 0.60
C ILE A 768 -27.02 -23.81 1.88
N ALA A 769 -27.87 -24.37 2.74
CA ALA A 769 -27.39 -25.16 3.86
C ALA A 769 -28.21 -26.42 4.11
N ASP A 770 -27.56 -27.45 4.63
CA ASP A 770 -28.22 -28.69 5.07
C ASP A 770 -28.79 -28.57 6.49
N GLY A 771 -28.50 -27.51 7.23
CA GLY A 771 -28.98 -27.24 8.59
C GLY A 771 -29.98 -26.07 8.68
N SER A 772 -29.86 -25.27 9.73
CA SER A 772 -30.78 -24.19 10.11
C SER A 772 -30.05 -22.84 10.28
N ASN A 773 -30.83 -21.77 10.49
CA ASN A 773 -30.35 -20.40 10.70
C ASN A 773 -29.61 -19.88 9.47
N VAL A 774 -30.37 -19.70 8.39
CA VAL A 774 -29.82 -19.37 7.08
C VAL A 774 -30.48 -18.11 6.54
N GLY A 775 -29.66 -17.13 6.18
CA GLY A 775 -30.14 -15.84 5.67
C GLY A 775 -29.49 -15.44 4.36
N GLY A 776 -30.21 -14.70 3.53
CA GLY A 776 -29.63 -14.14 2.31
C GLY A 776 -28.53 -13.11 2.57
N LEU A 777 -28.52 -12.44 3.73
CA LEU A 777 -27.43 -11.56 4.16
C LEU A 777 -26.70 -12.10 5.40
N VAL A 778 -27.44 -12.58 6.40
CA VAL A 778 -26.91 -13.00 7.69
C VAL A 778 -27.53 -14.31 8.14
N GLY A 779 -26.72 -15.33 8.47
CA GLY A 779 -27.25 -16.58 9.01
C GLY A 779 -27.83 -16.39 10.41
N ALA A 780 -27.01 -15.94 11.38
CA ALA A 780 -27.45 -15.73 12.75
C ALA A 780 -26.78 -14.55 13.48
N ILE A 781 -27.59 -13.81 14.26
CA ILE A 781 -27.16 -12.86 15.29
C ILE A 781 -27.70 -13.31 16.64
N GLN A 782 -26.82 -13.81 17.52
CA GLN A 782 -27.24 -14.44 18.78
C GLN A 782 -27.56 -13.46 19.91
N ARG A 783 -27.19 -12.19 19.77
CA ARG A 783 -27.51 -11.12 20.73
C ARG A 783 -28.20 -9.96 20.02
N ASN A 784 -27.86 -8.72 20.37
CA ASN A 784 -28.40 -7.53 19.72
C ASN A 784 -27.72 -7.24 18.38
N GLY A 785 -28.49 -7.11 17.30
CA GLY A 785 -28.01 -6.72 15.98
C GLY A 785 -28.52 -5.36 15.51
N THR A 786 -27.74 -4.67 14.69
CA THR A 786 -28.20 -3.55 13.86
C THR A 786 -27.93 -3.88 12.40
N VAL A 787 -28.95 -3.90 11.56
CA VAL A 787 -28.79 -4.04 10.11
C VAL A 787 -29.55 -2.92 9.41
N SER A 788 -28.85 -2.03 8.71
CA SER A 788 -29.47 -0.86 8.08
C SER A 788 -29.01 -0.64 6.64
N GLU A 789 -29.88 -0.03 5.82
CA GLU A 789 -29.57 0.39 4.45
C GLU A 789 -28.97 -0.74 3.58
N SER A 790 -29.34 -2.00 3.85
CA SER A 790 -28.65 -3.18 3.31
C SER A 790 -29.57 -4.04 2.43
N THR A 791 -28.99 -4.77 1.48
CA THR A 791 -29.75 -5.51 0.47
C THR A 791 -29.32 -6.96 0.32
N ALA A 792 -30.29 -7.85 0.15
CA ALA A 792 -30.04 -9.25 -0.20
C ALA A 792 -30.81 -9.61 -1.47
N SER A 793 -30.08 -9.93 -2.54
CA SER A 793 -30.62 -10.48 -3.78
C SER A 793 -30.20 -11.94 -3.89
N ALA A 794 -30.81 -12.80 -3.08
CA ALA A 794 -30.34 -14.17 -2.90
C ALA A 794 -31.45 -15.22 -2.89
N ASN A 795 -31.17 -16.36 -3.52
CA ASN A 795 -31.97 -17.56 -3.30
C ASN A 795 -31.41 -18.30 -2.08
N VAL A 796 -32.28 -18.53 -1.10
CA VAL A 796 -31.94 -19.06 0.21
C VAL A 796 -32.66 -20.39 0.41
N GLN A 797 -31.93 -21.47 0.66
CA GLN A 797 -32.50 -22.80 0.89
C GLN A 797 -31.84 -23.47 2.09
N ALA A 798 -32.65 -23.91 3.07
CA ALA A 798 -32.19 -24.73 4.19
C ALA A 798 -33.34 -25.48 4.89
N LYS A 799 -33.08 -26.18 6.00
CA LYS A 799 -34.10 -26.93 6.74
C LYS A 799 -35.05 -26.04 7.55
N SER A 800 -34.52 -25.10 8.33
CA SER A 800 -35.33 -24.24 9.21
C SER A 800 -34.67 -22.89 9.50
N ASN A 801 -35.45 -21.95 10.01
CA ASN A 801 -35.06 -20.55 10.27
C ASN A 801 -34.41 -19.91 9.04
N VAL A 802 -35.16 -19.93 7.93
CA VAL A 802 -34.70 -19.46 6.63
C VAL A 802 -35.26 -18.06 6.37
N GLY A 803 -34.38 -17.07 6.28
CA GLY A 803 -34.73 -15.67 6.04
C GLY A 803 -34.17 -15.18 4.70
N GLY A 804 -34.92 -14.32 4.00
CA GLY A 804 -34.35 -13.63 2.83
C GLY A 804 -33.24 -12.64 3.20
N LEU A 805 -33.28 -12.05 4.40
CA LEU A 805 -32.24 -11.17 4.95
C LEU A 805 -31.48 -11.86 6.09
N ILE A 806 -32.19 -12.24 7.16
CA ILE A 806 -31.60 -12.83 8.37
C ILE A 806 -32.25 -14.16 8.70
N GLY A 807 -31.47 -15.23 8.89
CA GLY A 807 -32.00 -16.53 9.31
C GLY A 807 -32.54 -16.49 10.75
N PHE A 808 -31.66 -16.18 11.70
CA PHE A 808 -31.97 -16.04 13.12
C PHE A 808 -31.54 -14.68 13.68
N LEU A 809 -32.47 -13.97 14.32
CA LEU A 809 -32.21 -12.73 15.04
C LEU A 809 -32.70 -12.89 16.48
N ASN A 810 -31.80 -12.74 17.47
CA ASN A 810 -32.26 -12.74 18.86
C ASN A 810 -33.04 -11.46 19.17
N SER A 811 -32.41 -10.30 19.10
CA SER A 811 -33.05 -8.99 19.22
C SER A 811 -32.30 -7.97 18.37
N GLY A 812 -32.93 -6.87 17.96
CA GLY A 812 -32.17 -5.85 17.22
C GLY A 812 -33.00 -4.78 16.51
N THR A 813 -32.27 -3.87 15.85
CA THR A 813 -32.82 -2.83 15.00
C THR A 813 -32.53 -3.15 13.54
N LEU A 814 -33.57 -3.28 12.72
CA LEU A 814 -33.43 -3.35 11.28
C LEU A 814 -34.07 -2.11 10.66
N SER A 815 -33.36 -1.45 9.73
CA SER A 815 -33.95 -0.32 9.02
C SER A 815 -33.59 -0.26 7.54
N ASP A 816 -34.49 0.20 6.69
CA ASP A 816 -34.16 0.53 5.28
C ASP A 816 -33.53 -0.65 4.50
N CYS A 817 -34.04 -1.86 4.72
CA CYS A 817 -33.49 -3.08 4.11
C CYS A 817 -34.37 -3.60 2.98
N TYR A 818 -33.75 -4.04 1.88
CA TYR A 818 -34.46 -4.59 0.71
C TYR A 818 -34.06 -6.03 0.42
N VAL A 819 -35.05 -6.88 0.18
CA VAL A 819 -34.87 -8.30 -0.04
C VAL A 819 -35.62 -8.78 -1.27
N ASN A 820 -34.92 -9.55 -2.10
CA ASN A 820 -35.45 -10.23 -3.27
C ASN A 820 -34.76 -11.60 -3.43
N GLY A 821 -35.47 -12.55 -4.03
CA GLY A 821 -35.03 -13.91 -4.28
C GLY A 821 -35.98 -14.94 -3.67
N ARG A 822 -35.68 -16.22 -3.89
CA ARG A 822 -36.52 -17.32 -3.39
C ARG A 822 -36.06 -17.77 -2.01
N VAL A 823 -36.96 -17.93 -1.06
CA VAL A 823 -36.70 -18.43 0.30
C VAL A 823 -37.39 -19.77 0.49
N VAL A 824 -36.63 -20.82 0.80
CA VAL A 824 -37.12 -22.20 0.93
C VAL A 824 -36.67 -22.81 2.25
N ALA A 825 -37.64 -23.16 3.11
CA ALA A 825 -37.41 -24.01 4.27
C ALA A 825 -37.97 -25.42 4.00
N ASP A 826 -37.13 -26.46 4.00
CA ASP A 826 -37.50 -27.80 3.53
C ASP A 826 -37.66 -28.87 4.64
N SER A 827 -37.56 -28.50 5.92
CA SER A 827 -37.74 -29.47 7.01
C SER A 827 -39.17 -30.04 7.07
N GLU A 828 -39.28 -31.36 6.91
CA GLU A 828 -40.51 -32.13 7.11
C GLU A 828 -40.77 -32.50 8.60
N SER A 829 -39.87 -32.12 9.52
CA SER A 829 -39.96 -32.43 10.95
C SER A 829 -39.76 -31.18 11.83
N GLY A 830 -40.69 -30.91 12.75
CA GLY A 830 -40.63 -29.75 13.66
C GLY A 830 -41.17 -28.45 13.05
N ILE A 831 -40.98 -27.32 13.74
CA ILE A 831 -41.33 -25.98 13.22
C ILE A 831 -40.27 -25.60 12.17
N SER A 832 -40.67 -25.54 10.90
CA SER A 832 -39.84 -25.07 9.79
C SER A 832 -40.21 -23.61 9.50
N ALA A 833 -39.42 -22.68 10.05
CA ALA A 833 -39.67 -21.26 9.93
C ALA A 833 -39.05 -20.69 8.64
N ALA A 834 -39.86 -19.98 7.85
CA ALA A 834 -39.46 -19.30 6.63
C ALA A 834 -40.02 -17.87 6.61
N GLY A 835 -39.17 -16.86 6.43
CA GLY A 835 -39.57 -15.47 6.34
C GLY A 835 -38.95 -14.76 5.15
N GLY A 836 -39.71 -13.95 4.42
CA GLY A 836 -39.17 -13.20 3.29
C GLY A 836 -38.09 -12.19 3.69
N ALA A 837 -38.06 -11.73 4.96
CA ALA A 837 -36.96 -10.96 5.54
C ALA A 837 -36.26 -11.72 6.68
N ILE A 838 -36.97 -12.09 7.76
CA ILE A 838 -36.39 -12.80 8.91
C ILE A 838 -37.01 -14.17 9.08
N GLY A 839 -36.20 -15.22 9.16
CA GLY A 839 -36.67 -16.59 9.41
C GLY A 839 -37.24 -16.76 10.82
N TYR A 840 -36.44 -16.45 11.84
CA TYR A 840 -36.84 -16.48 13.25
C TYR A 840 -36.34 -15.23 14.00
N LEU A 841 -37.28 -14.48 14.58
CA LEU A 841 -37.03 -13.39 15.54
C LEU A 841 -37.39 -13.84 16.97
N SER A 842 -36.41 -14.07 17.82
CA SER A 842 -36.64 -14.54 19.20
C SER A 842 -37.25 -13.47 20.11
N ALA A 843 -36.76 -12.23 19.98
CA ALA A 843 -37.00 -11.11 20.88
C ALA A 843 -36.73 -11.44 22.36
N ALA A 844 -35.71 -12.24 22.68
CA ALA A 844 -35.50 -12.72 24.05
C ALA A 844 -34.67 -11.77 24.94
N GLU A 845 -33.67 -11.08 24.37
CA GLU A 845 -32.78 -10.21 25.18
C GLU A 845 -33.30 -8.78 25.34
N SER A 846 -33.92 -8.23 24.30
CA SER A 846 -34.40 -6.84 24.28
C SER A 846 -35.51 -6.60 23.25
N ASN A 847 -36.10 -5.40 23.26
CA ASN A 847 -37.04 -4.97 22.24
C ASN A 847 -36.39 -4.99 20.85
N SER A 848 -37.17 -5.33 19.83
CA SER A 848 -36.74 -5.29 18.43
C SER A 848 -37.52 -4.23 17.67
N ASP A 849 -36.82 -3.46 16.84
CA ASP A 849 -37.38 -2.36 16.06
C ASP A 849 -37.08 -2.58 14.58
N LEU A 850 -38.12 -2.84 13.80
CA LEU A 850 -38.04 -3.17 12.39
C LEU A 850 -38.75 -2.08 11.60
N ASP A 851 -38.02 -1.32 10.80
CA ASP A 851 -38.52 -0.08 10.21
C ASP A 851 -38.16 -0.02 8.73
N ARG A 852 -39.11 0.22 7.82
CA ARG A 852 -38.82 0.26 6.37
C ARG A 852 -38.12 -1.01 5.86
N ILE A 853 -38.71 -2.17 6.15
CA ILE A 853 -38.25 -3.47 5.63
C ILE A 853 -39.09 -3.86 4.43
N TYR A 854 -38.43 -4.12 3.30
CA TYR A 854 -39.08 -4.42 2.02
C TYR A 854 -38.71 -5.82 1.56
N SER A 855 -39.69 -6.71 1.44
CA SER A 855 -39.49 -8.04 0.86
C SER A 855 -40.36 -8.24 -0.37
N THR A 856 -39.73 -8.74 -1.44
CA THR A 856 -40.40 -9.21 -2.67
C THR A 856 -40.22 -10.71 -2.87
N SER A 857 -39.68 -11.40 -1.87
CA SER A 857 -39.22 -12.78 -1.98
C SER A 857 -40.35 -13.78 -2.24
N GLU A 858 -40.08 -14.84 -3.00
CA GLU A 858 -40.97 -16.01 -3.06
C GLU A 858 -40.68 -16.93 -1.88
N VAL A 859 -41.62 -17.09 -0.95
CA VAL A 859 -41.39 -17.84 0.31
C VAL A 859 -42.12 -19.17 0.31
N THR A 860 -41.39 -20.27 0.51
CA THR A 860 -41.95 -21.62 0.63
C THR A 860 -41.42 -22.31 1.88
N GLY A 861 -42.29 -22.90 2.68
CA GLY A 861 -41.92 -23.73 3.82
C GLY A 861 -42.64 -25.07 3.84
N ALA A 862 -41.92 -26.15 4.12
CA ALA A 862 -42.48 -27.49 4.32
C ALA A 862 -43.17 -27.65 5.69
N GLY A 863 -42.93 -26.73 6.63
CA GLY A 863 -43.54 -26.73 7.96
C GLY A 863 -44.52 -25.59 8.22
N SER A 864 -44.53 -25.15 9.49
CA SER A 864 -45.64 -24.50 10.17
C SER A 864 -45.33 -23.07 10.67
N ALA A 865 -44.46 -22.31 9.99
CA ALA A 865 -44.23 -20.90 10.31
C ALA A 865 -43.71 -20.13 9.08
N VAL A 866 -44.59 -19.83 8.13
CA VAL A 866 -44.21 -19.23 6.83
C VAL A 866 -44.78 -17.83 6.68
N GLY A 867 -43.92 -16.81 6.67
CA GLY A 867 -44.30 -15.40 6.58
C GLY A 867 -43.71 -14.68 5.38
N GLY A 868 -44.44 -13.71 4.81
CA GLY A 868 -43.90 -12.85 3.76
C GLY A 868 -42.80 -11.90 4.24
N LEU A 869 -42.81 -11.47 5.51
CA LEU A 869 -41.70 -10.74 6.13
C LEU A 869 -41.02 -11.57 7.23
N LEU A 870 -41.77 -12.08 8.20
CA LEU A 870 -41.25 -12.71 9.41
C LEU A 870 -41.81 -14.14 9.54
N GLY A 871 -40.94 -15.15 9.68
CA GLY A 871 -41.36 -16.55 9.81
C GLY A 871 -41.94 -16.84 11.19
N LEU A 872 -41.08 -17.08 12.17
CA LEU A 872 -41.44 -17.25 13.58
C LEU A 872 -41.07 -15.99 14.38
N VAL A 873 -41.93 -15.56 15.30
CA VAL A 873 -41.63 -14.46 16.23
C VAL A 873 -41.94 -14.86 17.67
N GLY A 874 -40.97 -14.67 18.56
CA GLY A 874 -41.07 -14.95 20.00
C GLY A 874 -40.36 -16.23 20.44
N ASP A 875 -40.10 -16.33 21.74
CA ASP A 875 -39.52 -17.52 22.40
C ASP A 875 -40.52 -18.23 23.34
N GLY A 876 -41.77 -17.75 23.39
CA GLY A 876 -42.84 -18.23 24.25
C GLY A 876 -42.68 -17.91 25.75
N VAL A 877 -41.68 -17.12 26.14
CA VAL A 877 -41.40 -16.79 27.56
C VAL A 877 -41.20 -15.28 27.77
N SER A 878 -40.60 -14.59 26.82
CA SER A 878 -40.21 -13.18 26.90
C SER A 878 -41.36 -12.23 26.58
N VAL A 879 -41.43 -11.10 27.29
CA VAL A 879 -42.47 -10.05 27.14
C VAL A 879 -41.98 -8.79 26.42
N ASN A 880 -40.91 -8.93 25.64
CA ASN A 880 -40.31 -7.82 24.91
C ASN A 880 -41.21 -7.36 23.76
N THR A 881 -41.00 -6.11 23.33
CA THR A 881 -41.77 -5.49 22.24
C THR A 881 -41.06 -5.71 20.91
N VAL A 882 -41.82 -6.12 19.89
CA VAL A 882 -41.44 -6.10 18.49
C VAL A 882 -42.22 -4.98 17.80
N ALA A 883 -41.51 -3.92 17.42
CA ALA A 883 -42.06 -2.86 16.58
C ALA A 883 -41.79 -3.19 15.11
N LEU A 884 -42.82 -3.12 14.27
CA LEU A 884 -42.72 -3.22 12.82
C LEU A 884 -43.42 -2.01 12.21
N ASN A 885 -42.64 -1.12 11.60
CA ASN A 885 -43.09 0.17 11.10
C ASN A 885 -42.75 0.30 9.61
N ASP A 886 -43.60 0.98 8.85
CA ASP A 886 -43.36 1.41 7.46
C ASP A 886 -42.82 0.29 6.54
N SER A 887 -43.23 -0.96 6.76
CA SER A 887 -42.65 -2.15 6.13
C SER A 887 -43.60 -2.80 5.12
N PHE A 888 -43.04 -3.47 4.11
CA PHE A 888 -43.75 -3.90 2.90
C PHE A 888 -43.48 -5.37 2.58
N ALA A 889 -44.55 -6.17 2.57
CA ALA A 889 -44.54 -7.58 2.14
C ALA A 889 -45.16 -7.69 0.74
N PHE A 890 -44.34 -7.47 -0.30
CA PHE A 890 -44.72 -7.55 -1.71
C PHE A 890 -44.32 -8.89 -2.33
N ASN A 891 -44.56 -9.95 -1.57
CA ASN A 891 -44.28 -11.31 -2.00
C ASN A 891 -45.39 -11.78 -2.95
N ASP A 892 -45.03 -12.09 -4.19
CA ASP A 892 -45.96 -12.65 -5.19
C ASP A 892 -46.40 -14.07 -4.81
N TYR A 893 -45.65 -14.75 -3.94
CA TYR A 893 -45.89 -16.14 -3.56
C TYR A 893 -45.40 -16.43 -2.14
N VAL A 894 -46.33 -16.84 -1.25
CA VAL A 894 -46.04 -17.31 0.12
C VAL A 894 -46.82 -18.59 0.38
N LYS A 895 -46.12 -19.69 0.66
CA LYS A 895 -46.74 -21.02 0.81
C LYS A 895 -46.11 -21.86 1.93
N GLY A 896 -46.90 -22.18 2.95
CA GLY A 896 -46.59 -23.22 3.93
C GLY A 896 -47.39 -24.51 3.75
N ALA A 897 -47.04 -25.55 4.51
CA ALA A 897 -47.79 -26.80 4.55
C ALA A 897 -49.10 -26.69 5.35
N SER A 898 -49.15 -25.71 6.28
CA SER A 898 -50.30 -25.39 7.12
C SER A 898 -50.78 -23.98 6.86
N LEU A 899 -52.08 -23.83 6.62
CA LEU A 899 -52.69 -22.53 6.29
C LEU A 899 -52.99 -21.70 7.54
N ALA A 900 -53.02 -22.34 8.72
CA ALA A 900 -53.14 -21.66 10.00
C ALA A 900 -51.83 -20.96 10.41
N GLU A 901 -50.72 -21.36 9.81
CA GLU A 901 -49.37 -20.93 10.20
C GLU A 901 -48.58 -20.38 8.98
N THR A 902 -49.33 -19.94 7.98
CA THR A 902 -48.83 -19.21 6.81
C THR A 902 -49.50 -17.85 6.77
N GLY A 903 -48.72 -16.76 6.76
CA GLY A 903 -49.27 -15.41 6.71
C GLY A 903 -48.46 -14.45 5.84
N ARG A 904 -49.10 -13.34 5.45
CA ARG A 904 -48.52 -12.38 4.49
C ARG A 904 -47.41 -11.55 5.10
N VAL A 905 -47.51 -11.26 6.40
CA VAL A 905 -46.50 -10.50 7.15
C VAL A 905 -45.76 -11.45 8.08
N PHE A 906 -46.49 -12.12 8.96
CA PHE A 906 -45.95 -13.10 9.93
C PHE A 906 -46.39 -14.52 9.56
N GLY A 907 -45.56 -15.52 9.86
CA GLY A 907 -45.96 -16.94 9.84
C GLY A 907 -46.64 -17.34 11.14
N THR A 908 -45.84 -17.42 12.21
CA THR A 908 -46.28 -17.78 13.56
C THR A 908 -45.74 -16.79 14.59
N VAL A 909 -46.56 -16.48 15.60
CA VAL A 909 -46.22 -15.59 16.69
C VAL A 909 -46.49 -16.31 18.00
N ASP A 910 -45.47 -16.46 18.84
CA ASP A 910 -45.58 -17.12 20.14
C ASP A 910 -46.29 -16.26 21.18
N SER A 911 -46.97 -16.94 22.11
CA SER A 911 -47.66 -16.27 23.22
C SER A 911 -46.69 -15.55 24.14
N GLY A 912 -46.86 -14.24 24.33
CA GLY A 912 -46.06 -13.42 25.25
C GLY A 912 -45.38 -12.20 24.61
N VAL A 913 -45.26 -12.16 23.28
CA VAL A 913 -44.63 -11.04 22.56
C VAL A 913 -45.59 -9.84 22.46
N ASN A 914 -45.10 -8.65 22.80
CA ASN A 914 -45.84 -7.40 22.57
C ASN A 914 -45.54 -6.87 21.15
N PHE A 915 -46.56 -6.48 20.39
CA PHE A 915 -46.36 -5.90 19.05
C PHE A 915 -46.78 -4.45 18.98
N VAL A 916 -45.98 -3.67 18.25
CA VAL A 916 -46.35 -2.35 17.75
C VAL A 916 -46.28 -2.41 16.22
N LEU A 917 -47.41 -2.21 15.55
CA LEU A 917 -47.49 -2.23 14.08
C LEU A 917 -47.94 -0.85 13.61
N ASP A 918 -47.18 -0.25 12.70
CA ASP A 918 -47.54 1.02 12.06
C ASP A 918 -47.26 0.96 10.55
N SER A 919 -48.22 1.40 9.74
CA SER A 919 -48.02 1.66 8.30
C SER A 919 -47.48 0.47 7.49
N ILE A 920 -48.06 -0.72 7.70
CA ILE A 920 -47.66 -1.96 7.01
C ILE A 920 -48.46 -2.18 5.71
N GLN A 921 -47.76 -2.47 4.61
CA GLN A 921 -48.39 -2.73 3.31
C GLN A 921 -48.14 -4.15 2.79
N VAL A 922 -49.15 -4.71 2.12
CA VAL A 922 -49.11 -6.06 1.50
C VAL A 922 -49.68 -6.01 0.07
N LEU A 923 -49.14 -6.82 -0.84
CA LEU A 923 -49.55 -6.79 -2.26
C LEU A 923 -50.86 -7.52 -2.54
N ASP A 924 -51.97 -6.84 -2.85
CA ASP A 924 -53.33 -7.40 -2.90
C ASP A 924 -53.69 -8.38 -4.06
N SER A 925 -52.73 -8.90 -4.84
CA SER A 925 -53.02 -9.60 -6.12
C SER A 925 -52.98 -11.14 -6.13
N MET A 926 -52.84 -11.82 -4.98
CA MET A 926 -52.80 -13.30 -4.95
C MET A 926 -54.19 -13.96 -5.04
N GLN A 927 -54.41 -14.79 -6.06
CA GLN A 927 -55.55 -15.73 -6.12
C GLN A 927 -55.21 -17.02 -5.36
N GLY A 928 -55.90 -17.28 -4.25
CA GLY A 928 -55.88 -18.57 -3.56
C GLY A 928 -56.68 -18.56 -2.26
N ASN A 929 -57.87 -19.19 -2.30
CA ASN A 929 -58.82 -19.38 -1.19
C ASN A 929 -58.14 -19.63 0.17
N PHE A 930 -58.46 -18.87 1.23
CA PHE A 930 -58.53 -19.44 2.58
C PHE A 930 -59.61 -18.80 3.47
N ASP A 931 -60.27 -19.68 4.23
CA ASP A 931 -61.41 -19.47 5.14
C ASP A 931 -60.87 -19.43 6.58
N ILE A 932 -61.04 -18.31 7.27
CA ILE A 932 -60.53 -18.10 8.64
C ILE A 932 -61.69 -18.28 9.62
N SER A 933 -61.86 -19.51 10.11
CA SER A 933 -62.65 -19.76 11.31
C SER A 933 -61.93 -20.77 12.22
N LYS A 934 -61.13 -20.27 13.17
CA LYS A 934 -61.09 -20.75 14.58
C LYS A 934 -59.97 -20.08 15.42
N GLU A 935 -60.41 -19.61 16.58
CA GLU A 935 -59.79 -19.21 17.86
C GLU A 935 -58.38 -19.79 18.15
N THR A 936 -57.45 -19.05 18.80
CA THR A 936 -57.55 -18.60 20.21
C THR A 936 -56.77 -17.31 20.58
N ALA A 937 -57.52 -16.37 21.19
CA ALA A 937 -57.30 -15.37 22.27
C ALA A 937 -56.04 -15.48 23.17
N ASP A 938 -55.46 -14.47 23.85
CA ASP A 938 -55.73 -13.05 24.24
C ASP A 938 -54.33 -12.39 24.46
N VAL A 939 -54.01 -11.15 24.08
CA VAL A 939 -54.18 -9.86 24.80
C VAL A 939 -53.84 -8.72 23.81
N PHE A 940 -54.79 -7.80 23.56
CA PHE A 940 -54.65 -6.67 22.64
C PHE A 940 -54.80 -5.34 23.40
N GLU A 941 -53.81 -4.44 23.32
CA GLU A 941 -54.03 -3.00 23.38
C GLU A 941 -53.46 -2.37 22.09
N VAL A 942 -54.36 -2.06 21.15
CA VAL A 942 -54.03 -1.54 19.81
C VAL A 942 -54.28 -0.04 19.77
N GLY A 943 -53.22 0.74 19.52
CA GLY A 943 -53.32 2.09 19.00
C GLY A 943 -53.54 2.04 17.49
N THR A 944 -54.61 2.67 17.01
CA THR A 944 -55.07 2.58 15.62
C THR A 944 -54.32 3.53 14.68
N ASN A 945 -53.72 3.00 13.61
CA ASN A 945 -53.73 3.52 12.24
C ASN A 945 -53.34 2.39 11.25
N ASP A 946 -54.20 2.15 10.25
CA ASP A 946 -54.03 1.29 9.07
C ASP A 946 -53.64 -0.19 9.26
N LEU A 947 -54.58 -0.97 9.81
CA LEU A 947 -54.68 -2.42 9.59
C LEU A 947 -55.81 -2.70 8.57
N TRP A 948 -55.47 -3.16 7.36
CA TRP A 948 -56.44 -3.85 6.53
C TRP A 948 -56.56 -5.31 6.96
N ASN A 949 -57.55 -5.56 7.82
CA ASN A 949 -58.61 -6.55 7.63
C ASN A 949 -59.75 -6.21 8.60
N THR A 950 -60.76 -5.44 8.16
CA THR A 950 -61.97 -5.19 8.94
C THR A 950 -63.23 -5.59 8.14
N PHE A 951 -63.84 -6.70 8.53
CA PHE A 951 -65.28 -6.95 8.35
C PHE A 951 -65.90 -7.11 9.74
N ASP A 952 -67.12 -6.62 9.94
CA ASP A 952 -67.92 -6.94 11.12
C ASP A 952 -68.79 -8.20 10.91
N ASP A 953 -69.29 -8.77 12.01
CA ASP A 953 -70.01 -10.06 12.08
C ASP A 953 -71.36 -10.12 11.33
N SER A 954 -71.67 -9.10 10.51
CA SER A 954 -72.88 -9.04 9.67
C SER A 954 -72.59 -8.79 8.18
N GLY A 955 -71.33 -8.64 7.79
CA GLY A 955 -70.91 -8.61 6.40
C GLY A 955 -71.43 -7.42 5.57
N ASN A 956 -71.58 -6.20 6.14
CA ASN A 956 -71.88 -5.00 5.33
C ASN A 956 -71.17 -3.72 5.81
N LEU A 957 -70.65 -2.96 4.82
CA LEU A 957 -69.94 -1.68 4.96
C LEU A 957 -70.87 -0.48 5.25
N GLY A 958 -70.59 0.27 6.33
CA GLY A 958 -71.22 1.56 6.63
C GLY A 958 -70.42 2.75 6.10
N THR A 959 -71.05 3.56 5.25
CA THR A 959 -70.47 4.63 4.41
C THR A 959 -70.52 6.07 5.00
N VAL A 960 -69.69 6.95 4.41
CA VAL A 960 -69.72 8.45 4.32
C VAL A 960 -68.76 9.18 5.29
N TRP A 961 -67.50 9.54 4.98
CA TRP A 961 -66.83 10.45 4.01
C TRP A 961 -66.99 11.98 4.20
N GLU A 962 -65.85 12.66 4.40
CA GLU A 962 -65.40 13.92 3.74
C GLU A 962 -63.85 13.98 3.70
N PRO A 963 -63.20 14.71 2.76
CA PRO A 963 -62.28 14.09 1.78
C PRO A 963 -60.76 14.36 1.94
N LEU A 964 -59.99 13.46 1.30
CA LEU A 964 -58.54 13.41 1.06
C LEU A 964 -57.91 14.70 0.50
N SER A 965 -56.65 14.97 0.87
CA SER A 965 -55.71 15.62 -0.05
C SER A 965 -54.32 14.97 -0.01
N THR A 966 -54.16 14.00 -0.91
CA THR A 966 -52.99 13.71 -1.76
C THR A 966 -51.60 13.61 -1.12
N ASN A 967 -51.19 12.38 -0.80
CA ASN A 967 -49.81 11.88 -1.00
C ASN A 967 -49.92 10.40 -1.40
N SER A 968 -49.87 10.11 -2.70
CA SER A 968 -49.93 8.73 -3.22
C SER A 968 -48.77 8.51 -4.18
N TRP A 969 -47.91 7.53 -3.86
CA TRP A 969 -46.84 7.03 -4.69
C TRP A 969 -47.40 6.29 -5.91
N LYS A 970 -46.82 6.49 -7.09
CA LYS A 970 -47.16 5.72 -8.30
C LYS A 970 -45.89 5.23 -8.97
N ALA A 971 -45.81 3.93 -9.24
CA ALA A 971 -44.69 3.29 -9.92
C ALA A 971 -44.70 3.65 -11.42
N ASP A 972 -43.57 4.15 -11.91
CA ASP A 972 -43.29 4.29 -13.34
C ASP A 972 -42.22 3.25 -13.72
N LEU A 973 -42.51 2.44 -14.74
CA LEU A 973 -41.81 1.21 -15.10
C LEU A 973 -40.93 1.37 -16.36
N THR A 974 -40.38 2.56 -16.64
CA THR A 974 -39.79 2.84 -17.96
C THR A 974 -38.32 3.30 -18.01
N SER A 975 -37.46 3.04 -17.01
CA SER A 975 -36.01 3.34 -17.11
C SER A 975 -35.07 2.13 -17.00
N GLU A 976 -34.10 2.06 -17.91
CA GLU A 976 -33.15 0.97 -18.22
C GLU A 976 -32.08 0.60 -17.16
N TYR A 977 -32.23 0.99 -15.90
CA TYR A 977 -31.38 0.52 -14.79
C TYR A 977 -32.29 0.20 -13.59
N GLY A 978 -32.57 -1.08 -13.38
CA GLY A 978 -33.69 -1.58 -12.60
C GLY A 978 -33.60 -1.42 -11.08
N PHE A 979 -33.86 -0.21 -10.57
CA PHE A 979 -34.36 0.04 -9.21
C PHE A 979 -35.28 1.29 -9.19
N PRO A 980 -36.35 1.33 -8.37
CA PRO A 980 -37.22 2.51 -8.28
C PRO A 980 -36.55 3.67 -7.51
N ILE A 981 -36.44 4.84 -8.14
CA ILE A 981 -36.10 6.10 -7.46
C ILE A 981 -37.41 6.84 -7.12
N LEU A 982 -37.63 7.08 -5.82
CA LEU A 982 -38.71 7.90 -5.29
C LEU A 982 -38.39 9.38 -5.54
N THR A 983 -39.15 10.07 -6.40
CA THR A 983 -39.00 11.53 -6.57
C THR A 983 -40.29 12.28 -6.25
N TRP A 984 -40.13 13.32 -5.43
CA TRP A 984 -41.17 14.28 -5.04
C TRP A 984 -41.44 15.28 -6.18
N GLN A 985 -42.70 15.51 -6.54
CA GLN A 985 -43.07 16.62 -7.44
C GLN A 985 -43.90 17.68 -6.69
N ALA A 986 -43.34 18.89 -6.59
CA ALA A 986 -44.10 20.07 -6.19
C ALA A 986 -45.03 20.52 -7.33
N GLY A 987 -46.34 20.51 -7.08
CA GLY A 987 -47.33 21.16 -7.94
C GLY A 987 -47.27 22.68 -7.80
N SER A 988 -47.11 23.37 -8.93
CA SER A 988 -47.10 24.83 -9.06
C SER A 988 -48.49 25.47 -9.18
N LEU A 989 -48.54 26.76 -8.81
CA LEU A 989 -49.58 27.82 -8.97
C LEU A 989 -50.39 28.07 -7.70
N GLY A 990 -50.40 29.24 -7.06
CA GLY A 990 -49.90 30.61 -7.28
C GLY A 990 -50.63 31.46 -6.23
N MET A 991 -50.22 32.61 -5.71
CA MET A 991 -49.23 33.65 -5.99
C MET A 991 -49.03 34.37 -4.64
N TRP A 992 -47.83 34.82 -4.28
CA TRP A 992 -47.59 36.11 -3.61
C TRP A 992 -46.07 36.38 -3.63
N GLN A 993 -45.67 37.38 -4.43
CA GLN A 993 -44.38 38.09 -4.43
C GLN A 993 -44.58 39.42 -3.67
N PRO A 994 -43.55 40.17 -3.20
CA PRO A 994 -42.19 40.28 -3.75
C PRO A 994 -41.00 40.32 -2.75
N TRP A 995 -39.80 40.17 -3.32
CA TRP A 995 -38.45 40.43 -2.74
C TRP A 995 -38.23 41.88 -2.25
N PRO A 996 -37.15 42.16 -1.46
CA PRO A 996 -35.87 42.59 -2.08
C PRO A 996 -34.56 42.13 -1.38
N GLN A 997 -33.60 41.74 -2.24
CA GLN A 997 -32.18 42.17 -2.35
C GLN A 997 -31.10 41.96 -1.27
N ASN A 998 -29.95 41.48 -1.79
CA ASN A 998 -28.54 41.83 -1.50
C ASN A 998 -27.88 41.19 -0.26
N ALA A 999 -26.63 40.70 -0.28
CA ALA A 999 -25.55 40.74 -1.27
C ALA A 999 -24.43 39.72 -0.93
N ALA A 1000 -23.69 39.34 -1.99
CA ALA A 1000 -22.23 39.11 -2.10
C ALA A 1000 -21.55 38.10 -1.14
N ALA A 1001 -21.07 36.96 -1.67
CA ALA A 1001 -19.72 36.72 -2.26
C ALA A 1001 -18.72 36.30 -1.16
N SER A 1002 -17.93 35.23 -1.25
CA SER A 1002 -17.16 34.60 -2.34
C SER A 1002 -16.93 33.12 -1.98
N GLY A 1003 -17.02 32.10 -2.85
CA GLY A 1003 -16.19 31.80 -4.05
C GLY A 1003 -14.85 31.20 -3.61
N GLY A 1004 -14.34 30.04 -4.06
CA GLY A 1004 -14.70 28.94 -4.97
C GLY A 1004 -13.80 27.72 -4.56
N GLY A 1005 -13.79 26.52 -5.14
CA GLY A 1005 -14.24 25.99 -6.41
C GLY A 1005 -13.12 25.12 -7.02
N SER A 1006 -13.34 23.80 -7.15
CA SER A 1006 -12.78 22.87 -8.16
C SER A 1006 -13.34 21.47 -7.85
N GLY A 1007 -13.89 20.64 -8.74
CA GLY A 1007 -14.03 20.67 -10.19
C GLY A 1007 -13.22 19.54 -10.83
N PHE A 1008 -13.87 18.44 -11.26
CA PHE A 1008 -13.60 17.49 -12.37
C PHE A 1008 -14.45 16.22 -12.11
N GLY A 1009 -15.13 15.55 -13.03
CA GLY A 1009 -15.27 15.66 -14.49
C GLY A 1009 -15.89 14.34 -14.97
N GLN A 1010 -17.16 14.36 -15.40
CA GLN A 1010 -17.89 13.20 -15.90
C GLN A 1010 -17.40 12.77 -17.30
N ALA A 1011 -17.32 11.46 -17.55
CA ALA A 1011 -17.15 10.88 -18.87
C ALA A 1011 -18.45 10.17 -19.32
N TYR A 1012 -18.81 10.46 -20.57
CA TYR A 1012 -19.95 9.96 -21.35
C TYR A 1012 -19.83 8.47 -21.71
N VAL A 1013 -20.94 7.75 -21.68
CA VAL A 1013 -21.18 6.56 -22.52
C VAL A 1013 -22.43 6.82 -23.36
N VAL A 1014 -22.29 6.72 -24.68
CA VAL A 1014 -23.37 6.79 -25.66
C VAL A 1014 -23.53 5.40 -26.26
N ASN A 1015 -24.74 4.86 -26.19
CA ASN A 1015 -25.18 3.68 -26.94
C ASN A 1015 -26.15 4.15 -28.03
N PRO A 1016 -26.16 3.55 -29.23
CA PRO A 1016 -27.38 3.57 -30.02
C PRO A 1016 -27.77 2.19 -30.58
N GLU A 1017 -29.02 1.84 -30.24
CA GLU A 1017 -30.07 1.29 -31.10
C GLU A 1017 -29.93 -0.09 -31.77
N THR A 1018 -30.93 -0.92 -31.49
CA THR A 1018 -31.35 -2.12 -32.22
C THR A 1018 -31.90 -1.77 -33.62
N PRO A 1019 -32.06 -2.77 -34.51
CA PRO A 1019 -33.44 -3.23 -34.73
C PRO A 1019 -33.63 -4.74 -34.97
N SER A 1020 -34.72 -5.22 -34.38
CA SER A 1020 -35.65 -6.30 -34.76
C SER A 1020 -35.41 -7.09 -36.06
N GLY A 1021 -35.55 -8.42 -35.95
CA GLY A 1021 -35.85 -9.30 -37.08
C GLY A 1021 -36.28 -10.70 -36.62
N GLU A 1022 -37.56 -11.00 -36.77
CA GLU A 1022 -38.24 -12.27 -36.47
C GLU A 1022 -37.56 -13.51 -37.11
N ALA A 1023 -37.60 -14.65 -36.42
CA ALA A 1023 -37.58 -15.96 -37.08
C ALA A 1023 -38.29 -17.01 -36.22
N GLY A 1024 -39.38 -17.53 -36.76
CA GLY A 1024 -40.15 -18.62 -36.19
C GLY A 1024 -39.50 -20.00 -36.41
N ASN A 1025 -39.85 -20.88 -35.48
CA ASN A 1025 -39.95 -22.33 -35.52
C ASN A 1025 -39.77 -23.04 -36.90
N ALA A 1026 -38.90 -24.06 -36.95
CA ALA A 1026 -39.24 -25.47 -37.28
C ALA A 1026 -38.04 -26.28 -37.85
N GLY A 1027 -37.97 -27.55 -37.45
CA GLY A 1027 -37.37 -28.66 -38.21
C GLY A 1027 -35.93 -29.00 -37.82
N SER A 1028 -35.71 -30.00 -36.95
CA SER A 1028 -35.47 -31.41 -37.34
C SER A 1028 -34.30 -31.60 -38.31
N ASP A 1029 -33.17 -32.11 -37.85
CA ASP A 1029 -32.90 -33.54 -38.04
C ASP A 1029 -31.57 -33.99 -37.39
N ASN A 1030 -31.71 -35.16 -36.78
CA ASN A 1030 -30.74 -36.20 -36.49
C ASN A 1030 -29.41 -36.19 -37.26
N GLY A 1031 -28.34 -36.59 -36.58
CA GLY A 1031 -27.19 -37.13 -37.30
C GLY A 1031 -25.92 -37.34 -36.48
N SER A 1032 -26.02 -38.19 -35.47
CA SER A 1032 -24.99 -39.12 -35.00
C SER A 1032 -23.59 -39.12 -35.65
N ASN A 1033 -22.61 -39.27 -34.76
CA ASN A 1033 -21.53 -40.27 -34.79
C ASN A 1033 -20.09 -39.84 -35.18
N VAL A 1034 -19.27 -39.84 -34.12
CA VAL A 1034 -18.17 -40.81 -33.87
C VAL A 1034 -16.78 -40.52 -34.44
N SER A 1035 -15.85 -40.79 -33.51
CA SER A 1035 -14.46 -41.24 -33.63
C SER A 1035 -13.37 -40.21 -33.95
N ASP A 1036 -12.59 -39.93 -32.89
CA ASP A 1036 -11.27 -40.55 -32.66
C ASP A 1036 -10.25 -40.48 -33.81
N GLY A 1037 -9.04 -40.03 -33.46
CA GLY A 1037 -7.86 -40.52 -34.15
C GLY A 1037 -6.68 -39.56 -34.16
N SER A 1038 -6.01 -39.47 -33.02
CA SER A 1038 -4.55 -39.39 -32.85
C SER A 1038 -3.64 -39.08 -34.06
N GLY A 1039 -2.62 -38.24 -33.82
CA GLY A 1039 -1.25 -38.65 -34.17
C GLY A 1039 -0.34 -37.64 -34.87
N GLN A 1040 0.48 -36.96 -34.06
CA GLN A 1040 1.93 -36.78 -34.16
C GLN A 1040 2.62 -35.99 -35.31
N ASN A 1041 3.47 -35.06 -34.84
CA ASN A 1041 4.86 -34.73 -35.22
C ASN A 1041 5.19 -34.12 -36.61
N THR A 1042 5.49 -32.81 -36.56
CA THR A 1042 6.68 -32.04 -37.04
C THR A 1042 7.70 -32.68 -38.03
N PRO A 1043 8.54 -31.92 -38.80
CA PRO A 1043 8.83 -30.46 -38.82
C PRO A 1043 8.87 -29.79 -40.25
N ALA A 1044 9.13 -28.47 -40.26
CA ALA A 1044 9.34 -27.50 -41.37
C ALA A 1044 10.35 -27.92 -42.49
N PRO A 1045 10.61 -27.17 -43.61
CA PRO A 1045 10.36 -25.73 -43.88
C PRO A 1045 9.95 -25.35 -45.33
N GLY A 1046 9.64 -24.07 -45.59
CA GLY A 1046 9.78 -23.48 -46.93
C GLY A 1046 8.77 -22.39 -47.32
N TYR A 1047 9.26 -21.15 -47.40
CA TYR A 1047 8.64 -19.96 -48.00
C TYR A 1047 8.02 -20.18 -49.39
N SER A 1048 6.84 -19.61 -49.67
CA SER A 1048 6.66 -18.52 -50.65
C SER A 1048 5.19 -18.19 -50.89
N ASP A 1049 5.00 -16.94 -51.31
CA ASP A 1049 3.80 -16.11 -51.41
C ASP A 1049 2.60 -16.61 -52.24
N ASP A 1050 1.50 -15.87 -52.05
CA ASP A 1050 0.36 -15.61 -52.95
C ASP A 1050 -0.97 -16.32 -52.65
N LEU A 1051 -1.82 -15.63 -51.86
CA LEU A 1051 -3.28 -15.73 -51.93
C LEU A 1051 -3.90 -14.34 -52.22
N PRO A 1052 -4.77 -14.22 -53.24
CA PRO A 1052 -5.48 -12.97 -53.52
C PRO A 1052 -6.88 -12.91 -52.85
N ASN A 1053 -7.15 -11.74 -52.27
CA ASN A 1053 -8.40 -10.98 -52.22
C ASN A 1053 -9.75 -11.64 -51.90
N GLY A 1054 -10.32 -11.21 -50.76
CA GLY A 1054 -11.74 -11.22 -50.43
C GLY A 1054 -12.05 -10.22 -49.32
N SER A 1055 -11.97 -8.93 -49.65
CA SER A 1055 -12.03 -7.76 -48.78
C SER A 1055 -13.40 -7.45 -48.14
N ALA A 1056 -13.39 -7.19 -46.83
CA ALA A 1056 -14.24 -6.17 -46.20
C ALA A 1056 -13.36 -5.34 -45.25
N SER A 1057 -13.08 -4.11 -45.64
CA SER A 1057 -12.20 -3.14 -44.99
C SER A 1057 -12.95 -2.27 -43.98
N PHE A 1058 -12.49 -2.18 -42.73
CA PHE A 1058 -12.83 -1.10 -41.81
C PHE A 1058 -11.64 -0.13 -41.67
N PRO A 1059 -11.85 1.20 -41.64
CA PRO A 1059 -10.78 2.18 -41.64
C PRO A 1059 -10.19 2.38 -40.23
N TYR A 1060 -8.85 2.35 -40.11
CA TYR A 1060 -8.15 2.77 -38.89
C TYR A 1060 -7.39 4.09 -39.10
N TRP A 1061 -7.50 4.96 -38.11
CA TRP A 1061 -6.64 6.13 -37.96
C TRP A 1061 -5.48 5.75 -37.05
N ILE A 1062 -4.24 5.84 -37.54
CA ILE A 1062 -3.05 5.73 -36.68
C ILE A 1062 -2.64 7.15 -36.27
N LEU A 1063 -2.63 7.37 -34.96
CA LEU A 1063 -2.01 8.55 -34.34
C LEU A 1063 -0.53 8.25 -34.21
N ILE A 1064 0.33 8.95 -34.95
CA ILE A 1064 1.77 8.88 -34.76
C ILE A 1064 2.15 10.10 -33.94
N VAL A 1065 2.60 9.86 -32.71
CA VAL A 1065 3.17 10.88 -31.83
C VAL A 1065 4.68 10.67 -31.84
N GLY A 1066 5.40 11.64 -32.39
CA GLY A 1066 6.85 11.73 -32.29
C GLY A 1066 7.21 13.02 -31.58
N PHE A 1067 8.30 12.98 -30.82
CA PHE A 1067 8.91 14.16 -30.23
C PHE A 1067 10.28 14.42 -30.87
N ILE A 1068 10.61 15.70 -30.96
CA ILE A 1068 11.95 16.17 -31.32
C ILE A 1068 12.34 17.16 -30.22
N VAL A 1069 13.52 16.97 -29.65
CA VAL A 1069 14.10 17.87 -28.64
C VAL A 1069 15.06 18.82 -29.34
N VAL A 1070 14.82 20.12 -29.25
CA VAL A 1070 15.77 21.16 -29.69
C VAL A 1070 15.79 22.27 -28.64
N ALA A 1071 16.97 22.56 -28.10
CA ALA A 1071 17.25 23.67 -27.18
C ALA A 1071 16.20 23.85 -26.07
N GLY A 1072 15.95 22.79 -25.29
CA GLY A 1072 15.09 22.84 -24.09
C GLY A 1072 13.59 22.93 -24.35
N ALA A 1073 13.12 22.93 -25.60
CA ALA A 1073 11.69 22.86 -25.93
C ALA A 1073 11.35 21.52 -26.59
N VAL A 1074 10.43 20.77 -25.99
CA VAL A 1074 9.81 19.58 -26.59
C VAL A 1074 8.68 20.04 -27.50
N ILE A 1075 8.84 19.87 -28.81
CA ILE A 1075 7.77 20.15 -29.78
C ILE A 1075 7.08 18.84 -30.14
N PHE A 1076 5.80 18.73 -29.74
CA PHE A 1076 4.96 17.61 -30.13
C PHE A 1076 4.46 17.80 -31.56
N VAL A 1077 4.84 16.88 -32.45
CA VAL A 1077 4.30 16.85 -33.81
C VAL A 1077 3.22 15.78 -33.89
N VAL A 1078 1.96 16.21 -33.89
CA VAL A 1078 0.81 15.32 -34.06
C VAL A 1078 0.42 15.27 -35.52
N GLY A 1079 0.74 14.17 -36.20
CA GLY A 1079 0.34 13.91 -37.58
C GLY A 1079 -0.81 12.91 -37.64
N ARG A 1080 -1.90 13.27 -38.34
CA ARG A 1080 -2.92 12.30 -38.76
C ARG A 1080 -2.64 11.86 -40.19
N ARG A 1081 -2.37 10.56 -40.39
CA ARG A 1081 -2.18 9.99 -41.73
C ARG A 1081 -3.31 9.03 -42.04
N TYR A 1082 -4.06 9.32 -43.09
CA TYR A 1082 -5.06 8.42 -43.66
C TYR A 1082 -4.33 7.43 -44.57
N MET A 1083 -4.28 6.14 -44.20
CA MET A 1083 -3.81 5.10 -45.09
C MET A 1083 -5.02 4.47 -45.79
N LYS A 1084 -4.97 4.44 -47.13
CA LYS A 1084 -5.98 3.81 -47.98
C LYS A 1084 -5.72 2.32 -48.09
#